data_AF-A0A350V3T7-F1
#
_entry.id   AF-A0A350V3T7-F1
#
_cell.length_a   1.000
_cell.length_b   1.000
_cell.length_c   1.000
_cell.angle_alpha   90.00
_cell.angle_beta   90.00
_cell.angle_gamma   90.00
#
_symmetry.space_group_name_H-M   'P 1'
#
loop_
_entity.id
_entity.type
_entity.pdbx_description
1 polymer ?
#
loop_
_entity_poly.entity_id
_entity_poly.type
_entity_poly.pdbx_seq_one_letter_code
_entity_poly.pdbx_strand_id
1 'polypeptide(L)'
;MKKLINNINPRSQTLVWERKIFNLILFICCFTIATFSFSQQRDINALLDGTLRNRGLTREDITIPVEFFSTAEKNPTNDVKLTLPLVKDMMTNPLRSETWLDSVGEWGNLNIQNIIINSYKLINLTEDVFITKYEFDKDSLFEVIYKQLLTKRDQKNSFNQIYKFNQRRFLDDNLLLIFEDSDSDPSTNIDILKYNTERDSSISKSKHVMDLLLNMNLKKQMADSWQNFDFFYNLYIYLLEHPEISSSYSQKPLIITDKDRRILISTGDNDNDYTQSYYSVNFDVIIDFGGNDRYTINKNNINNEYSFACIIDLAGNDYYTTSSDFALAGALFSSSFIFDKAGDDYYESKGTGNLGAAIGGLGLLYDEKGNDTYKGISFSIGAGCFGVGLLVDREGNDFYIANSYSQGFGMTQGVGCVIDNKGNDSYLVDSRSLDIGRYNDHYVSMCQGYGLGLRPFYAGGIGLIIEGEGNDIYNTDIFGQGGAYWYSLGAIVDKGGHDKYNGYQYSQGAGIHLAVGLLKDYDGWDFYQSNGVSQGCGHDFGFGMLWDVKGNDNYSAYSLSQGAGNADGIGILIDESGTDGYLNKYPANTRGYGNPRREYGSIGVFLDASGSDYYSNPGYDSTFINSSSWGVFTDYDYTDLPEQVSGDNFKVQLDTNKITETSGTKGRDPLLGSYSTEEYFMMAKTIEPRFSLWQEYGFQKLIEDSTNTANYIVSKFGTTDHRDVQVFRVLSQKIQWSIAQVLLDKFRLYTTGAGVFTQAELSMMCYIFGETKDPLAKDYLLQLTYDENYRLRSSAINALGKIKYDTTDVEFINKVTTRLSELAAEHSDKKLYNKDIAFALGNYITPS
;
A
#
# COMPACT_ATOMS: atom_id res chain seq x y z
N MET A 1 52.43 -24.72 78.12
CA MET A 1 51.91 -25.95 78.76
C MET A 1 50.70 -26.42 77.94
N LYS A 2 50.92 -27.37 77.03
CA LYS A 2 50.21 -28.65 76.89
C LYS A 2 48.68 -28.57 76.76
N LYS A 3 48.23 -28.96 75.54
CA LYS A 3 47.02 -29.74 75.24
C LYS A 3 45.67 -29.15 75.65
N LEU A 4 44.91 -28.71 74.65
CA LEU A 4 43.62 -29.34 74.35
C LEU A 4 43.18 -29.00 72.92
N ILE A 5 43.59 -29.88 72.01
CA ILE A 5 42.91 -30.19 70.77
C ILE A 5 41.57 -30.85 71.15
N ASN A 6 40.46 -30.33 70.65
CA ASN A 6 39.31 -31.08 70.10
C ASN A 6 38.04 -30.22 70.09
N ASN A 7 37.69 -29.67 68.92
CA ASN A 7 36.35 -29.72 68.31
C ASN A 7 36.21 -28.65 67.23
N ILE A 8 36.85 -28.87 66.08
CA ILE A 8 36.33 -28.32 64.81
C ILE A 8 36.21 -29.52 63.88
N ASN A 9 34.96 -29.92 63.66
CA ASN A 9 34.57 -31.07 62.88
C ASN A 9 34.93 -30.83 61.39
N PRO A 10 35.80 -31.63 60.75
CA PRO A 10 36.20 -31.42 59.35
C PRO A 10 35.02 -31.52 58.37
N ARG A 11 33.92 -32.16 58.80
CA ARG A 11 32.70 -32.31 58.01
C ARG A 11 31.89 -31.02 57.83
N SER A 12 32.02 -30.02 58.70
CA SER A 12 31.23 -28.78 58.56
C SER A 12 31.83 -27.82 57.53
N GLN A 13 33.15 -27.82 57.35
CA GLN A 13 33.78 -27.01 56.31
C GLN A 13 33.63 -27.65 54.93
N THR A 14 33.77 -28.97 54.80
CA THR A 14 33.54 -29.67 53.52
C THR A 14 32.11 -29.50 53.03
N LEU A 15 31.09 -29.63 53.90
CA LEU A 15 29.69 -29.36 53.52
C LEU A 15 29.42 -27.92 53.09
N VAL A 16 30.10 -26.93 53.69
CA VAL A 16 29.93 -25.51 53.29
C VAL A 16 30.63 -25.22 51.97
N TRP A 17 31.78 -25.84 51.71
CA TRP A 17 32.49 -25.73 50.43
C TRP A 17 31.76 -26.48 49.31
N GLU A 18 31.24 -27.68 49.56
CA GLU A 18 30.41 -28.43 48.61
C GLU A 18 29.11 -27.69 48.29
N ARG A 19 28.48 -27.03 49.28
CA ARG A 19 27.26 -26.25 49.04
C ARG A 19 27.53 -24.94 48.29
N LYS A 20 28.71 -24.32 48.48
CA LYS A 20 29.14 -23.16 47.70
C LYS A 20 29.51 -23.54 46.26
N ILE A 21 30.19 -24.68 46.07
CA ILE A 21 30.50 -25.21 44.74
C ILE A 21 29.22 -25.65 44.03
N PHE A 22 28.30 -26.31 44.72
CA PHE A 22 26.99 -26.68 44.17
C PHE A 22 26.17 -25.45 43.82
N ASN A 23 26.12 -24.42 44.67
CA ASN A 23 25.44 -23.17 44.35
C ASN A 23 26.14 -22.38 43.23
N LEU A 24 27.46 -22.48 43.09
CA LEU A 24 28.21 -21.87 41.99
C LEU A 24 27.98 -22.63 40.68
N ILE A 25 27.93 -23.96 40.71
CA ILE A 25 27.59 -24.79 39.55
C ILE A 25 26.11 -24.57 39.19
N LEU A 26 25.20 -24.49 40.16
CA LEU A 26 23.79 -24.17 39.92
C LEU A 26 23.65 -22.74 39.38
N PHE A 27 24.42 -21.77 39.87
CA PHE A 27 24.44 -20.41 39.34
C PHE A 27 25.02 -20.38 37.94
N ILE A 28 26.13 -21.09 37.66
CA ILE A 28 26.71 -21.19 36.31
C ILE A 28 25.76 -21.93 35.38
N CYS A 29 25.08 -22.99 35.82
CA CYS A 29 24.07 -23.70 35.03
C CYS A 29 22.82 -22.85 34.80
N CYS A 30 22.33 -22.12 35.81
CA CYS A 30 21.22 -21.19 35.65
C CYS A 30 21.63 -19.97 34.80
N PHE A 31 22.88 -19.54 34.86
CA PHE A 31 23.42 -18.45 34.05
C PHE A 31 23.69 -18.93 32.62
N THR A 32 24.17 -20.15 32.40
CA THR A 32 24.30 -20.74 31.07
C THR A 32 22.95 -21.05 30.46
N ILE A 33 21.99 -21.58 31.23
CA ILE A 33 20.60 -21.74 30.79
C ILE A 33 19.97 -20.37 30.51
N ALA A 34 20.18 -19.35 31.36
CA ALA A 34 19.68 -17.99 31.11
C ALA A 34 20.37 -17.28 29.93
N THR A 35 21.64 -17.59 29.63
CA THR A 35 22.34 -17.09 28.43
C THR A 35 22.03 -17.91 27.17
N PHE A 36 21.60 -19.17 27.31
CA PHE A 36 21.01 -19.95 26.21
C PHE A 36 19.53 -19.59 25.97
N SER A 37 18.86 -19.02 26.96
CA SER A 37 17.50 -18.49 26.88
C SER A 37 17.43 -16.99 26.52
N PHE A 38 18.57 -16.37 26.18
CA PHE A 38 18.62 -15.02 25.62
C PHE A 38 18.87 -15.14 24.12
N SER A 39 17.83 -14.88 23.31
CA SER A 39 17.85 -14.75 21.85
C SER A 39 18.53 -15.91 21.09
N GLN A 40 17.90 -17.08 21.06
CA GLN A 40 18.10 -17.96 19.91
C GLN A 40 17.34 -17.33 18.74
N GLN A 41 18.00 -16.41 18.03
CA GLN A 41 17.50 -15.95 16.73
C GLN A 41 17.24 -17.21 15.91
N ARG A 42 15.96 -17.46 15.58
CA ARG A 42 15.55 -18.70 14.94
C ARG A 42 16.21 -18.78 13.59
N ASP A 43 16.81 -19.92 13.32
CA ASP A 43 17.44 -20.15 12.02
C ASP A 43 16.34 -20.54 11.03
N ILE A 44 15.67 -19.54 10.45
CA ILE A 44 14.58 -19.75 9.48
C ILE A 44 15.03 -20.64 8.32
N ASN A 45 16.30 -20.56 7.95
CA ASN A 45 16.92 -21.40 6.94
C ASN A 45 16.90 -22.90 7.34
N ALA A 46 17.13 -23.21 8.61
CA ALA A 46 17.06 -24.58 9.11
C ALA A 46 15.62 -25.13 9.16
N LEU A 47 14.64 -24.27 9.45
CA LEU A 47 13.21 -24.62 9.43
C LEU A 47 12.72 -24.89 8.00
N LEU A 48 13.07 -24.01 7.05
CA LEU A 48 12.81 -24.22 5.62
C LEU A 48 13.41 -25.53 5.12
N ASP A 49 14.66 -25.83 5.50
CA ASP A 49 15.28 -27.11 5.16
C ASP A 49 14.50 -28.30 5.77
N GLY A 50 13.98 -28.15 6.98
CA GLY A 50 13.09 -29.13 7.63
C GLY A 50 11.81 -29.35 6.84
N THR A 51 11.15 -28.27 6.45
CA THR A 51 9.93 -28.24 5.65
C THR A 51 10.11 -28.96 4.32
N LEU A 52 11.18 -28.64 3.59
CA LEU A 52 11.48 -29.31 2.31
C LEU A 52 11.75 -30.81 2.51
N ARG A 53 12.55 -31.18 3.52
CA ARG A 53 12.85 -32.58 3.82
C ARG A 53 11.60 -33.42 4.12
N ASN A 54 10.56 -32.84 4.71
CA ASN A 54 9.30 -33.55 4.96
C ASN A 54 8.60 -34.00 3.66
N ARG A 55 8.84 -33.30 2.55
CA ARG A 55 8.39 -33.71 1.22
C ARG A 55 9.39 -34.59 0.46
N GLY A 56 10.59 -34.77 1.02
CA GLY A 56 11.73 -35.37 0.34
C GLY A 56 12.43 -34.42 -0.64
N LEU A 57 12.23 -33.11 -0.48
CA LEU A 57 12.87 -32.07 -1.26
C LEU A 57 14.09 -31.50 -0.51
N THR A 58 14.94 -30.82 -1.26
CA THR A 58 16.08 -30.03 -0.81
C THR A 58 16.02 -28.65 -1.46
N ARG A 59 16.88 -27.72 -1.04
CA ARG A 59 17.00 -26.41 -1.71
C ARG A 59 17.37 -26.53 -3.19
N GLU A 60 18.09 -27.58 -3.58
CA GLU A 60 18.47 -27.82 -4.98
C GLU A 60 17.25 -28.13 -5.87
N ASP A 61 16.15 -28.60 -5.27
CA ASP A 61 14.90 -28.85 -5.98
C ASP A 61 14.08 -27.57 -6.21
N ILE A 62 14.32 -26.51 -5.43
CA ILE A 62 13.70 -25.19 -5.65
C ILE A 62 14.42 -24.49 -6.79
N THR A 63 14.22 -24.99 -8.00
CA THR A 63 14.79 -24.43 -9.22
C THR A 63 13.79 -24.54 -10.35
N ILE A 64 13.65 -23.48 -11.14
CA ILE A 64 12.82 -23.53 -12.34
C ILE A 64 13.69 -24.18 -13.44
N PRO A 65 13.25 -25.29 -14.07
CA PRO A 65 14.06 -26.04 -15.04
C PRO A 65 14.10 -25.32 -16.40
N VAL A 66 14.64 -24.10 -16.43
CA VAL A 66 14.78 -23.26 -17.64
C VAL A 66 16.22 -23.34 -18.13
N GLU A 67 16.40 -23.98 -19.29
CA GLU A 67 17.64 -23.86 -20.04
C GLU A 67 17.62 -22.55 -20.83
N PHE A 68 18.38 -21.56 -20.37
CA PHE A 68 18.65 -20.36 -21.15
C PHE A 68 19.61 -20.71 -22.30
N PHE A 69 19.07 -21.21 -23.42
CA PHE A 69 19.81 -21.73 -24.57
C PHE A 69 20.92 -20.77 -25.05
N SER A 70 22.03 -21.35 -25.51
CA SER A 70 23.04 -20.59 -26.26
C SER A 70 22.49 -20.15 -27.63
N THR A 71 23.05 -19.11 -28.24
CA THR A 71 22.61 -18.58 -29.55
C THR A 71 22.61 -19.60 -30.70
N ALA A 72 23.20 -20.78 -30.51
CA ALA A 72 23.27 -21.86 -31.48
C ALA A 72 22.05 -22.82 -31.45
N GLU A 73 21.24 -22.81 -30.39
CA GLU A 73 20.11 -23.74 -30.17
C GLU A 73 18.76 -23.00 -30.14
N LYS A 74 18.60 -22.02 -31.03
CA LYS A 74 17.39 -21.18 -31.10
C LYS A 74 16.15 -22.00 -31.45
N ASN A 75 15.24 -22.15 -30.49
CA ASN A 75 13.83 -22.44 -30.75
C ASN A 75 13.04 -21.10 -30.73
N PRO A 76 12.19 -20.80 -31.72
CA PRO A 76 11.41 -19.56 -31.77
C PRO A 76 10.53 -19.29 -30.53
N THR A 77 10.30 -20.28 -29.66
CA THR A 77 9.51 -20.14 -28.44
C THR A 77 10.31 -19.70 -27.19
N ASN A 78 11.65 -19.79 -27.19
CA ASN A 78 12.51 -19.49 -26.03
C ASN A 78 13.64 -18.46 -26.30
N ASP A 79 13.64 -17.79 -27.48
CA ASP A 79 14.65 -16.76 -27.86
C ASP A 79 14.20 -15.35 -27.40
N VAL A 80 13.92 -15.19 -26.11
CA VAL A 80 13.53 -13.89 -25.54
C VAL A 80 14.75 -12.96 -25.48
N LYS A 81 14.58 -11.70 -25.92
CA LYS A 81 15.68 -10.72 -25.90
C LYS A 81 15.75 -9.99 -24.57
N LEU A 82 16.96 -9.56 -24.21
CA LEU A 82 17.23 -8.60 -23.13
C LEU A 82 16.91 -9.08 -21.70
N THR A 83 16.87 -10.39 -21.44
CA THR A 83 16.74 -10.92 -20.08
C THR A 83 17.85 -10.39 -19.17
N LEU A 84 17.45 -9.80 -18.04
CA LEU A 84 18.38 -9.24 -17.07
C LEU A 84 19.14 -10.34 -16.32
N PRO A 85 20.46 -10.17 -16.04
CA PRO A 85 21.25 -11.17 -15.32
C PRO A 85 20.66 -11.55 -13.95
N LEU A 86 20.13 -10.56 -13.21
CA LEU A 86 19.49 -10.79 -11.91
C LEU A 86 18.25 -11.70 -12.02
N VAL A 87 17.36 -11.40 -12.97
CA VAL A 87 16.16 -12.21 -13.23
C VAL A 87 16.54 -13.63 -13.60
N LYS A 88 17.54 -13.79 -14.47
CA LYS A 88 18.08 -15.12 -14.83
C LYS A 88 18.62 -15.85 -13.60
N ASP A 89 19.39 -15.17 -12.75
CA ASP A 89 19.96 -15.76 -11.54
C ASP A 89 18.88 -16.22 -10.56
N MET A 90 17.84 -15.41 -10.32
CA MET A 90 16.74 -15.75 -9.41
C MET A 90 15.80 -16.81 -9.98
N MET A 91 15.60 -16.88 -11.30
CA MET A 91 14.85 -18.00 -11.87
C MET A 91 15.60 -19.33 -11.73
N THR A 92 16.93 -19.31 -11.84
CA THR A 92 17.77 -20.51 -11.65
C THR A 92 17.97 -20.84 -10.17
N ASN A 93 18.12 -19.82 -9.32
CA ASN A 93 18.37 -19.93 -7.88
C ASN A 93 17.36 -19.08 -7.07
N PRO A 94 16.05 -19.45 -7.04
CA PRO A 94 14.98 -18.72 -6.36
C PRO A 94 15.32 -18.20 -4.97
N LEU A 95 15.92 -19.02 -4.11
CA LEU A 95 16.23 -18.65 -2.72
C LEU A 95 17.29 -17.54 -2.57
N ARG A 96 18.02 -17.17 -3.62
CA ARG A 96 18.88 -15.96 -3.58
C ARG A 96 18.08 -14.68 -3.38
N SER A 97 16.79 -14.73 -3.66
CA SER A 97 15.87 -13.62 -3.46
C SER A 97 15.82 -13.16 -2.01
N GLU A 98 16.00 -14.06 -1.02
CA GLU A 98 16.05 -13.70 0.40
C GLU A 98 17.13 -12.65 0.68
N THR A 99 18.40 -12.99 0.39
CA THR A 99 19.53 -12.08 0.58
C THR A 99 19.46 -10.81 -0.26
N TRP A 100 18.80 -10.87 -1.41
CA TRP A 100 18.63 -9.70 -2.26
C TRP A 100 17.57 -8.75 -1.71
N LEU A 101 16.44 -9.28 -1.20
CA LEU A 101 15.40 -8.48 -0.53
C LEU A 101 15.95 -7.76 0.70
N ASP A 102 16.80 -8.43 1.49
CA ASP A 102 17.51 -7.80 2.61
C ASP A 102 18.37 -6.63 2.13
N SER A 103 19.13 -6.81 1.05
CA SER A 103 19.95 -5.76 0.48
C SER A 103 19.14 -4.61 -0.12
N VAL A 104 17.95 -4.87 -0.65
CA VAL A 104 17.06 -3.86 -1.23
C VAL A 104 16.36 -3.06 -0.13
N GLY A 105 15.93 -3.70 0.95
CA GLY A 105 15.33 -3.02 2.10
C GLY A 105 16.24 -1.95 2.72
N GLU A 106 17.55 -2.06 2.58
CA GLU A 106 18.49 -1.04 3.07
C GLU A 106 18.56 0.23 2.19
N TRP A 107 17.87 0.28 1.05
CA TRP A 107 17.95 1.43 0.14
C TRP A 107 17.31 2.69 0.69
N GLY A 108 16.30 2.59 1.57
CA GLY A 108 15.75 3.73 2.30
C GLY A 108 16.84 4.47 3.11
N ASN A 109 17.85 3.76 3.61
CA ASN A 109 18.96 4.34 4.36
C ASN A 109 20.07 4.95 3.48
N LEU A 110 20.00 4.78 2.16
CA LEU A 110 21.03 5.26 1.22
C LEU A 110 20.74 6.70 0.78
N ASN A 111 21.82 7.44 0.48
CA ASN A 111 21.68 8.70 -0.25
C ASN A 111 21.20 8.45 -1.69
N ILE A 112 20.62 9.48 -2.31
CA ILE A 112 20.02 9.37 -3.64
C ILE A 112 21.02 8.99 -4.75
N GLN A 113 22.30 9.39 -4.61
CA GLN A 113 23.37 8.97 -5.53
C GLN A 113 23.55 7.44 -5.53
N ASN A 114 23.59 6.82 -4.35
CA ASN A 114 23.75 5.37 -4.20
C ASN A 114 22.51 4.60 -4.67
N ILE A 115 21.30 5.14 -4.45
CA ILE A 115 20.06 4.60 -4.99
C ILE A 115 20.14 4.51 -6.52
N ILE A 116 20.48 5.61 -7.20
CA ILE A 116 20.60 5.63 -8.67
C ILE A 116 21.69 4.68 -9.17
N ILE A 117 22.85 4.65 -8.50
CA ILE A 117 23.94 3.71 -8.82
C ILE A 117 23.44 2.25 -8.73
N ASN A 118 22.69 1.93 -7.69
CA ASN A 118 22.14 0.59 -7.52
C ASN A 118 21.07 0.27 -8.56
N SER A 119 20.19 1.20 -8.91
CA SER A 119 19.25 1.04 -10.03
C SER A 119 19.98 0.79 -11.35
N TYR A 120 21.10 1.45 -11.61
CA TYR A 120 21.91 1.21 -12.81
C TYR A 120 22.56 -0.20 -12.81
N LYS A 121 22.98 -0.70 -11.64
CA LYS A 121 23.49 -2.08 -11.50
C LYS A 121 22.43 -3.12 -11.87
N LEU A 122 21.18 -2.89 -11.50
CA LEU A 122 20.07 -3.82 -11.78
C LEU A 122 19.85 -4.06 -13.29
N ILE A 123 20.18 -3.07 -14.13
CA ILE A 123 20.14 -3.18 -15.60
C ILE A 123 21.54 -3.33 -16.25
N ASN A 124 22.55 -3.70 -15.45
CA ASN A 124 23.91 -4.02 -15.89
C ASN A 124 24.68 -2.83 -16.52
N LEU A 125 24.57 -1.63 -15.93
CA LEU A 125 25.18 -0.38 -16.44
C LEU A 125 26.07 0.31 -15.39
N THR A 126 27.26 -0.20 -15.08
CA THR A 126 28.04 0.26 -13.91
C THR A 126 29.37 0.96 -14.20
N GLU A 127 29.89 0.89 -15.42
CA GLU A 127 31.31 1.22 -15.67
C GLU A 127 31.65 2.71 -15.82
N ASP A 128 30.67 3.60 -16.00
CA ASP A 128 30.91 4.99 -16.41
C ASP A 128 30.37 6.04 -15.41
N VAL A 129 30.17 5.64 -14.13
CA VAL A 129 29.55 6.48 -13.09
C VAL A 129 30.61 7.00 -12.12
N PHE A 130 30.83 8.33 -12.11
CA PHE A 130 31.80 8.99 -11.22
C PHE A 130 31.13 10.15 -10.49
N ILE A 131 31.36 10.25 -9.19
CA ILE A 131 30.97 11.42 -8.39
C ILE A 131 31.98 12.52 -8.67
N THR A 132 31.51 13.62 -9.24
CA THR A 132 32.35 14.77 -9.60
C THR A 132 32.25 15.82 -8.51
N LYS A 133 33.38 16.42 -8.14
CA LYS A 133 33.38 17.60 -7.28
C LYS A 133 33.12 18.85 -8.12
N TYR A 134 32.06 19.57 -7.80
CA TYR A 134 31.73 20.84 -8.43
C TYR A 134 32.14 22.00 -7.52
N GLU A 135 32.60 23.10 -8.13
CA GLU A 135 32.84 24.35 -7.44
C GLU A 135 31.73 25.32 -7.84
N PHE A 136 30.89 25.67 -6.89
CA PHE A 136 29.85 26.69 -7.06
C PHE A 136 30.27 27.96 -6.30
N ASP A 137 30.02 29.11 -6.91
CA ASP A 137 30.17 30.41 -6.28
C ASP A 137 28.97 31.28 -6.66
N LYS A 138 28.48 32.07 -5.72
CA LYS A 138 27.27 32.89 -5.85
C LYS A 138 27.33 33.80 -7.07
N ASP A 139 28.49 34.40 -7.35
CA ASP A 139 28.65 35.35 -8.47
C ASP A 139 28.72 34.65 -9.84
N SER A 140 28.93 33.34 -9.88
CA SER A 140 29.11 32.55 -11.11
C SER A 140 28.05 31.47 -11.33
N LEU A 141 27.06 31.36 -10.43
CA LEU A 141 26.04 30.30 -10.43
C LEU A 141 25.36 30.15 -11.78
N PHE A 142 24.93 31.26 -12.38
CA PHE A 142 24.30 31.26 -13.71
C PHE A 142 25.23 30.73 -14.80
N GLU A 143 26.49 31.19 -14.85
CA GLU A 143 27.45 30.77 -15.88
C GLU A 143 27.74 29.27 -15.78
N VAL A 144 27.82 28.75 -14.55
CA VAL A 144 28.06 27.33 -14.29
C VAL A 144 26.85 26.48 -14.74
N ILE A 145 25.62 26.88 -14.38
CA ILE A 145 24.38 26.21 -14.83
C ILE A 145 24.25 26.29 -16.36
N TYR A 146 24.46 27.46 -16.94
CA TYR A 146 24.35 27.68 -18.38
C TYR A 146 25.36 26.84 -19.16
N LYS A 147 26.62 26.76 -18.69
CA LYS A 147 27.65 25.90 -19.27
C LYS A 147 27.23 24.43 -19.23
N GLN A 148 26.60 23.97 -18.14
CA GLN A 148 26.06 22.62 -18.06
C GLN A 148 24.94 22.41 -19.10
N LEU A 149 24.00 23.35 -19.25
CA LEU A 149 22.92 23.26 -20.25
C LEU A 149 23.41 23.28 -21.71
N LEU A 150 24.55 23.92 -22.00
CA LEU A 150 25.14 23.92 -23.34
C LEU A 150 25.59 22.52 -23.77
N THR A 151 26.20 21.74 -22.87
CA THR A 151 26.63 20.37 -23.17
C THR A 151 25.45 19.46 -23.57
N LYS A 152 24.22 19.80 -23.17
CA LYS A 152 23.00 19.05 -23.50
C LYS A 152 22.56 19.23 -24.96
N ARG A 153 22.90 20.35 -25.61
CA ARG A 153 22.54 20.59 -27.02
C ARG A 153 23.21 19.55 -27.94
N ASP A 154 24.41 19.09 -27.56
CA ASP A 154 25.16 18.09 -28.30
C ASP A 154 24.57 16.67 -28.15
N GLN A 155 23.91 16.37 -27.03
CA GLN A 155 23.19 15.11 -26.81
C GLN A 155 21.94 15.02 -27.71
N LYS A 156 21.17 16.11 -27.86
CA LYS A 156 20.03 16.19 -28.81
C LYS A 156 20.45 15.89 -30.25
N ASN A 157 21.60 16.41 -30.67
CA ASN A 157 22.15 16.12 -31.99
C ASN A 157 22.49 14.63 -32.16
N SER A 158 22.93 13.96 -31.09
CA SER A 158 23.22 12.52 -31.08
C SER A 158 21.95 11.67 -31.26
N PHE A 159 20.83 12.01 -30.61
CA PHE A 159 19.55 11.29 -30.81
C PHE A 159 19.07 11.39 -32.27
N ASN A 160 19.15 12.58 -32.85
CA ASN A 160 18.76 12.83 -34.24
C ASN A 160 19.63 12.08 -35.26
N GLN A 161 20.82 11.61 -34.88
CA GLN A 161 21.68 10.78 -35.71
C GLN A 161 21.31 9.29 -35.65
N ILE A 162 20.75 8.81 -34.54
CA ILE A 162 20.39 7.39 -34.35
C ILE A 162 19.16 7.02 -35.16
N TYR A 163 18.10 7.83 -35.08
CA TYR A 163 16.82 7.53 -35.72
C TYR A 163 16.59 8.36 -36.98
N LYS A 164 16.15 7.71 -38.06
CA LYS A 164 15.68 8.41 -39.26
C LYS A 164 14.36 9.14 -38.99
N PHE A 165 14.04 10.15 -39.80
CA PHE A 165 12.81 10.94 -39.64
C PHE A 165 11.53 10.09 -39.54
N ASN A 166 11.40 9.06 -40.39
CA ASN A 166 10.24 8.16 -40.37
C ASN A 166 10.19 7.28 -39.11
N GLN A 167 11.33 6.88 -38.56
CA GLN A 167 11.40 6.11 -37.32
C GLN A 167 11.04 6.97 -36.12
N ARG A 168 11.52 8.23 -36.08
CA ARG A 168 11.13 9.19 -35.04
C ARG A 168 9.63 9.42 -35.04
N ARG A 169 9.06 9.74 -36.20
CA ARG A 169 7.61 9.89 -36.35
C ARG A 169 6.83 8.65 -35.92
N PHE A 170 7.32 7.45 -36.26
CA PHE A 170 6.67 6.21 -35.81
C PHE A 170 6.69 6.07 -34.29
N LEU A 171 7.83 6.36 -33.64
CA LEU A 171 7.93 6.38 -32.19
C LEU A 171 6.95 7.40 -31.59
N ASP A 172 6.94 8.63 -32.09
CA ASP A 172 6.05 9.68 -31.59
C ASP A 172 4.56 9.26 -31.66
N ASP A 173 4.17 8.59 -32.76
CA ASP A 173 2.79 8.16 -32.99
C ASP A 173 2.39 6.87 -32.21
N ASN A 174 3.35 6.07 -31.71
CA ASN A 174 3.07 4.71 -31.22
C ASN A 174 3.76 4.35 -29.90
N LEU A 175 4.62 5.20 -29.34
CA LEU A 175 5.42 4.86 -28.16
C LEU A 175 4.57 4.51 -26.95
N LEU A 176 3.47 5.24 -26.73
CA LEU A 176 2.59 5.01 -25.57
C LEU A 176 1.77 3.71 -25.66
N LEU A 177 1.63 3.11 -26.85
CA LEU A 177 0.89 1.85 -27.04
C LEU A 177 1.48 0.66 -26.26
N ILE A 178 2.72 0.77 -25.78
CA ILE A 178 3.32 -0.28 -24.94
C ILE A 178 2.87 -0.20 -23.47
N PHE A 179 2.16 0.87 -23.07
CA PHE A 179 1.62 1.13 -21.74
C PHE A 179 0.11 1.44 -21.78
N GLU A 180 -0.55 1.09 -22.88
CA GLU A 180 -1.99 1.21 -23.04
C GLU A 180 -2.52 -0.18 -23.36
N ASP A 181 -3.44 -0.68 -22.53
CA ASP A 181 -4.29 -1.78 -22.96
C ASP A 181 -5.26 -1.21 -23.99
N SER A 182 -5.34 -1.83 -25.16
CA SER A 182 -6.11 -1.30 -26.30
C SER A 182 -7.57 -1.04 -25.90
N ASP A 183 -7.91 0.24 -25.73
CA ASP A 183 -9.25 0.79 -25.41
C ASP A 183 -10.30 0.56 -26.51
N SER A 184 -10.22 -0.51 -27.30
CA SER A 184 -11.39 -0.90 -28.07
C SER A 184 -12.39 -1.53 -27.11
N ASP A 185 -13.35 -0.73 -26.64
CA ASP A 185 -14.55 -1.21 -25.94
C ASP A 185 -15.11 -2.42 -26.70
N PRO A 186 -14.92 -3.66 -26.22
CA PRO A 186 -15.31 -4.85 -26.97
C PRO A 186 -16.82 -4.93 -27.14
N SER A 187 -17.59 -4.20 -26.32
CA SER A 187 -19.04 -4.08 -26.48
C SER A 187 -19.42 -3.40 -27.80
N THR A 188 -18.49 -2.68 -28.45
CA THR A 188 -18.69 -2.05 -29.75
C THR A 188 -18.13 -2.85 -30.93
N ASN A 189 -17.21 -3.81 -30.70
CA ASN A 189 -16.59 -4.61 -31.75
C ASN A 189 -16.99 -6.10 -31.66
N ILE A 190 -18.24 -6.39 -32.05
CA ILE A 190 -18.80 -7.76 -32.11
C ILE A 190 -18.22 -8.64 -33.24
N ASP A 191 -17.31 -8.11 -34.07
CA ASP A 191 -16.66 -8.85 -35.14
C ASP A 191 -15.32 -9.43 -34.68
N ILE A 192 -15.29 -10.74 -34.49
CA ILE A 192 -14.11 -11.49 -34.03
C ILE A 192 -12.91 -11.37 -34.97
N LEU A 193 -13.10 -11.24 -36.28
CA LEU A 193 -12.01 -11.09 -37.24
C LEU A 193 -11.41 -9.70 -37.16
N LYS A 194 -12.26 -8.68 -37.03
CA LYS A 194 -11.83 -7.30 -36.84
C LYS A 194 -11.10 -7.13 -35.51
N TYR A 195 -11.64 -7.67 -34.41
CA TYR A 195 -11.00 -7.67 -33.10
C TYR A 195 -9.60 -8.29 -33.13
N ASN A 196 -9.47 -9.51 -33.69
CA ASN A 196 -8.16 -10.17 -33.78
C ASN A 196 -7.19 -9.40 -34.69
N THR A 197 -7.68 -8.81 -35.80
CA THR A 197 -6.84 -7.99 -36.68
C THR A 197 -6.32 -6.74 -35.97
N GLU A 198 -7.16 -6.05 -35.18
CA GLU A 198 -6.77 -4.89 -34.37
C GLU A 198 -5.75 -5.27 -33.30
N ARG A 199 -5.99 -6.37 -32.58
CA ARG A 199 -5.07 -6.92 -31.59
C ARG A 199 -3.71 -7.28 -32.20
N ASP A 200 -3.70 -8.02 -33.30
CA ASP A 200 -2.47 -8.41 -33.99
C ASP A 200 -1.70 -7.19 -34.52
N SER A 201 -2.43 -6.18 -35.01
CA SER A 201 -1.83 -4.91 -35.43
C SER A 201 -1.20 -4.15 -34.27
N SER A 202 -1.87 -4.10 -33.11
CA SER A 202 -1.34 -3.48 -31.89
C SER A 202 -0.05 -4.16 -31.44
N ILE A 203 -0.06 -5.50 -31.32
CA ILE A 203 1.13 -6.28 -30.95
C ILE A 203 2.28 -6.04 -31.93
N SER A 204 1.99 -5.98 -33.24
CA SER A 204 3.00 -5.71 -34.27
C SER A 204 3.63 -4.32 -34.10
N LYS A 205 2.82 -3.29 -33.79
CA LYS A 205 3.30 -1.92 -33.52
C LYS A 205 4.14 -1.87 -32.24
N SER A 206 3.67 -2.43 -31.13
CA SER A 206 4.41 -2.48 -29.86
C SER A 206 5.75 -3.18 -30.04
N LYS A 207 5.78 -4.30 -30.77
CA LYS A 207 7.03 -4.95 -31.15
C LYS A 207 7.94 -4.03 -31.97
N HIS A 208 7.40 -3.28 -32.94
CA HIS A 208 8.20 -2.37 -33.75
C HIS A 208 8.79 -1.21 -32.94
N VAL A 209 8.03 -0.67 -31.97
CA VAL A 209 8.55 0.31 -30.99
C VAL A 209 9.75 -0.28 -30.26
N MET A 210 9.62 -1.48 -29.71
CA MET A 210 10.71 -2.16 -28.99
C MET A 210 11.93 -2.44 -29.88
N ASP A 211 11.72 -2.85 -31.14
CA ASP A 211 12.80 -3.04 -32.13
C ASP A 211 13.56 -1.73 -32.38
N LEU A 212 12.89 -0.57 -32.32
CA LEU A 212 13.52 0.74 -32.47
C LEU A 212 14.28 1.16 -31.21
N LEU A 213 13.69 0.98 -30.02
CA LEU A 213 14.33 1.29 -28.73
C LEU A 213 15.64 0.50 -28.54
N LEU A 214 15.69 -0.73 -29.03
CA LEU A 214 16.91 -1.58 -29.01
C LEU A 214 18.13 -0.92 -29.68
N ASN A 215 17.94 -0.01 -30.64
CA ASN A 215 19.05 0.67 -31.33
C ASN A 215 19.68 1.81 -30.51
N MET A 216 19.09 2.16 -29.37
CA MET A 216 19.61 3.20 -28.49
C MET A 216 20.90 2.76 -27.81
N ASN A 217 21.90 3.66 -27.73
CA ASN A 217 23.08 3.43 -26.90
C ASN A 217 22.73 3.70 -25.42
N LEU A 218 22.10 2.73 -24.78
CA LEU A 218 21.61 2.85 -23.41
C LEU A 218 22.73 3.23 -22.41
N LYS A 219 23.92 2.62 -22.53
CA LYS A 219 25.08 2.94 -21.67
C LYS A 219 25.44 4.43 -21.73
N LYS A 220 25.55 4.97 -22.95
CA LYS A 220 25.84 6.40 -23.15
C LYS A 220 24.72 7.27 -22.57
N GLN A 221 23.45 6.94 -22.84
CA GLN A 221 22.32 7.73 -22.35
C GLN A 221 22.22 7.76 -20.82
N MET A 222 22.51 6.64 -20.15
CA MET A 222 22.54 6.57 -18.69
C MET A 222 23.73 7.34 -18.10
N ALA A 223 24.91 7.27 -18.71
CA ALA A 223 26.06 8.07 -18.30
C ALA A 223 25.80 9.58 -18.47
N ASP A 224 25.19 9.97 -19.59
CA ASP A 224 24.76 11.34 -19.86
C ASP A 224 23.72 11.84 -18.83
N SER A 225 22.79 10.97 -18.42
CA SER A 225 21.78 11.26 -17.41
C SER A 225 22.37 11.33 -15.99
N TRP A 226 23.33 10.47 -15.67
CA TRP A 226 24.08 10.52 -14.41
C TRP A 226 24.81 11.84 -14.26
N GLN A 227 25.54 12.30 -15.27
CA GLN A 227 26.27 13.58 -15.21
C GLN A 227 25.33 14.77 -14.98
N ASN A 228 24.09 14.68 -15.46
CA ASN A 228 23.09 15.72 -15.19
C ASN A 228 22.65 15.65 -13.74
N PHE A 229 22.25 14.47 -13.29
CA PHE A 229 21.82 14.25 -11.92
C PHE A 229 22.90 14.69 -10.92
N ASP A 230 24.14 14.21 -11.09
CA ASP A 230 25.25 14.52 -10.19
C ASP A 230 25.48 16.04 -10.10
N PHE A 231 25.46 16.76 -11.22
CA PHE A 231 25.59 18.22 -11.22
C PHE A 231 24.44 18.91 -10.45
N PHE A 232 23.18 18.58 -10.78
CA PHE A 232 22.02 19.28 -10.22
C PHE A 232 21.74 18.90 -8.76
N TYR A 233 22.05 17.66 -8.36
CA TYR A 233 22.00 17.26 -6.97
C TYR A 233 23.07 17.98 -6.13
N ASN A 234 24.32 18.10 -6.63
CA ASN A 234 25.34 18.89 -5.93
C ASN A 234 24.97 20.39 -5.87
N LEU A 235 24.29 20.92 -6.89
CA LEU A 235 23.73 22.28 -6.86
C LEU A 235 22.65 22.41 -5.78
N TYR A 236 21.71 21.47 -5.71
CA TYR A 236 20.68 21.41 -4.67
C TYR A 236 21.30 21.41 -3.27
N ILE A 237 22.25 20.51 -3.00
CA ILE A 237 22.98 20.48 -1.71
C ILE A 237 23.70 21.81 -1.43
N TYR A 238 24.36 22.40 -2.43
CA TYR A 238 25.03 23.70 -2.27
C TYR A 238 24.05 24.82 -1.87
N LEU A 239 22.85 24.84 -2.45
CA LEU A 239 21.81 25.83 -2.12
C LEU A 239 21.29 25.64 -0.69
N LEU A 240 21.14 24.40 -0.23
CA LEU A 240 20.77 24.10 1.16
C LEU A 240 21.84 24.55 2.17
N GLU A 241 23.12 24.39 1.82
CA GLU A 241 24.24 24.80 2.67
C GLU A 241 24.45 26.33 2.71
N HIS A 242 23.95 27.07 1.72
CA HIS A 242 24.16 28.51 1.54
C HIS A 242 22.83 29.27 1.35
N PRO A 243 21.92 29.26 2.34
CA PRO A 243 20.60 29.88 2.23
C PRO A 243 20.67 31.40 2.02
N GLU A 244 21.78 32.06 2.39
CA GLU A 244 22.02 33.49 2.15
C GLU A 244 22.07 33.89 0.66
N ILE A 245 22.22 32.90 -0.24
CA ILE A 245 22.15 33.13 -1.68
C ILE A 245 20.79 33.72 -2.07
N SER A 246 19.70 33.29 -1.43
CA SER A 246 18.34 33.81 -1.66
C SER A 246 18.29 35.35 -1.58
N SER A 247 18.96 35.94 -0.58
CA SER A 247 19.00 37.40 -0.34
C SER A 247 19.71 38.20 -1.44
N SER A 248 20.41 37.52 -2.33
CA SER A 248 21.16 38.10 -3.45
C SER A 248 20.28 38.36 -4.66
N TYR A 249 19.16 37.65 -4.73
CA TYR A 249 18.17 37.79 -5.78
C TYR A 249 17.08 38.72 -5.24
N SER A 250 16.75 39.76 -6.02
CA SER A 250 15.69 40.72 -5.65
C SER A 250 14.35 40.00 -5.42
N GLN A 251 13.41 40.59 -4.67
CA GLN A 251 12.02 40.11 -4.48
C GLN A 251 11.25 39.76 -5.77
N LYS A 252 11.80 40.01 -6.96
CA LYS A 252 11.20 39.63 -8.25
C LYS A 252 11.94 38.45 -8.87
N PRO A 253 11.21 37.48 -9.46
CA PRO A 253 11.82 36.33 -10.14
C PRO A 253 12.75 36.80 -11.26
N LEU A 254 13.96 36.23 -11.28
CA LEU A 254 14.98 36.47 -12.30
C LEU A 254 14.81 35.41 -13.39
N ILE A 255 14.33 35.84 -14.55
CA ILE A 255 14.25 35.01 -15.76
C ILE A 255 15.45 35.32 -16.64
N ILE A 256 16.27 34.30 -16.90
CA ILE A 256 17.40 34.42 -17.81
C ILE A 256 17.14 33.56 -19.03
N THR A 257 17.10 34.22 -20.19
CA THR A 257 16.91 33.55 -21.48
C THR A 257 18.13 33.83 -22.35
N ASP A 258 18.83 32.78 -22.77
CA ASP A 258 19.85 32.87 -23.81
C ASP A 258 19.63 31.80 -24.89
N LYS A 259 19.49 32.26 -26.14
CA LYS A 259 19.05 31.48 -27.30
C LYS A 259 17.73 30.74 -27.01
N ASP A 260 17.82 29.42 -26.84
CA ASP A 260 16.71 28.49 -26.64
C ASP A 260 16.61 27.99 -25.19
N ARG A 261 17.50 28.48 -24.29
CA ARG A 261 17.55 28.05 -22.88
C ARG A 261 16.88 29.06 -21.97
N ARG A 262 16.18 28.55 -20.95
CA ARG A 262 15.46 29.36 -19.97
C ARG A 262 15.74 28.86 -18.56
N ILE A 263 16.30 29.73 -17.74
CA ILE A 263 16.54 29.51 -16.31
C ILE A 263 15.70 30.52 -15.54
N LEU A 264 15.01 30.03 -14.51
CA LEU A 264 14.25 30.83 -13.56
C LEU A 264 14.88 30.69 -12.17
N ILE A 265 15.08 31.81 -11.50
CA ILE A 265 15.44 31.87 -10.07
C ILE A 265 14.38 32.74 -9.38
N SER A 266 13.63 32.17 -8.43
CA SER A 266 12.57 32.83 -7.66
C SER A 266 12.88 32.79 -6.17
N THR A 267 12.38 33.78 -5.42
CA THR A 267 12.61 33.90 -3.97
C THR A 267 11.36 33.64 -3.12
N GLY A 268 10.22 33.32 -3.71
CA GLY A 268 8.95 33.10 -3.00
C GLY A 268 8.27 34.32 -2.37
N ASP A 269 9.04 35.28 -1.88
CA ASP A 269 8.56 36.46 -1.17
C ASP A 269 8.10 37.58 -2.12
N ASN A 270 6.88 37.46 -2.65
CA ASN A 270 6.10 38.64 -3.03
C ASN A 270 5.29 39.11 -1.82
N ASP A 271 5.92 39.94 -0.99
CA ASP A 271 5.35 40.70 0.12
C ASP A 271 3.90 41.20 -0.14
N ASN A 272 2.97 40.83 0.77
CA ASN A 272 1.69 41.48 1.10
C ASN A 272 0.40 41.22 0.30
N ASP A 273 0.24 40.08 -0.37
CA ASP A 273 -1.10 39.55 -0.62
C ASP A 273 -1.02 38.04 -0.86
N TYR A 274 -2.14 37.36 -0.81
CA TYR A 274 -2.31 35.94 -1.13
C TYR A 274 -1.93 35.58 -2.59
N THR A 275 -0.72 35.86 -3.05
CA THR A 275 -0.30 35.67 -4.45
C THR A 275 0.64 34.48 -4.60
N GLN A 276 0.05 33.32 -4.90
CA GLN A 276 0.74 32.15 -5.46
C GLN A 276 1.58 32.57 -6.67
N SER A 277 2.86 32.20 -6.75
CA SER A 277 3.61 32.38 -7.99
C SER A 277 3.15 31.33 -8.99
N TYR A 278 2.87 31.76 -10.22
CA TYR A 278 2.34 30.89 -11.26
C TYR A 278 3.34 30.76 -12.41
N TYR A 279 3.94 29.58 -12.55
CA TYR A 279 4.94 29.28 -13.57
C TYR A 279 4.33 28.43 -14.67
N SER A 280 3.93 29.05 -15.79
CA SER A 280 3.32 28.35 -16.94
C SER A 280 4.17 28.30 -18.21
N VAL A 281 5.41 28.80 -18.13
CA VAL A 281 6.34 28.83 -19.24
C VAL A 281 7.33 27.68 -19.06
N ASN A 282 7.69 26.97 -20.14
CA ASN A 282 8.70 25.91 -20.05
C ASN A 282 10.07 26.50 -19.77
N PHE A 283 10.66 26.11 -18.63
CA PHE A 283 12.03 26.39 -18.23
C PHE A 283 12.85 25.09 -18.29
N ASP A 284 14.14 25.19 -18.59
CA ASP A 284 15.07 24.06 -18.45
C ASP A 284 15.44 23.85 -16.98
N VAL A 285 15.54 24.93 -16.21
CA VAL A 285 15.89 24.92 -14.78
C VAL A 285 15.04 25.94 -14.05
N ILE A 286 14.41 25.53 -12.95
CA ILE A 286 13.78 26.39 -11.96
C ILE A 286 14.51 26.19 -10.63
N ILE A 287 14.88 27.30 -9.99
CA ILE A 287 15.36 27.32 -8.60
C ILE A 287 14.40 28.22 -7.84
N ASP A 288 13.65 27.64 -6.92
CA ASP A 288 12.76 28.34 -6.00
C ASP A 288 13.30 28.24 -4.57
N PHE A 289 13.32 29.37 -3.86
CA PHE A 289 13.82 29.41 -2.49
C PHE A 289 12.69 29.36 -1.44
N GLY A 290 11.43 29.49 -1.85
CA GLY A 290 10.31 29.51 -0.92
C GLY A 290 8.95 29.83 -1.56
N GLY A 291 7.90 29.78 -0.75
CA GLY A 291 6.55 30.29 -1.11
C GLY A 291 5.62 29.19 -1.60
N ASN A 292 4.30 29.40 -1.50
CA ASN A 292 3.32 28.41 -1.96
C ASN A 292 3.00 28.66 -3.44
N ASP A 293 3.70 27.96 -4.32
CA ASP A 293 3.71 28.22 -5.74
C ASP A 293 2.94 27.17 -6.55
N ARG A 294 2.81 27.48 -7.84
CA ARG A 294 2.10 26.66 -8.80
C ARG A 294 2.91 26.49 -10.06
N TYR A 295 3.40 25.27 -10.26
CA TYR A 295 4.16 24.86 -11.44
C TYR A 295 3.21 24.22 -12.46
N THR A 296 2.92 24.91 -13.56
CA THR A 296 2.08 24.36 -14.65
C THR A 296 2.93 24.13 -15.90
N ILE A 297 3.42 22.90 -16.05
CA ILE A 297 4.36 22.55 -17.13
C ILE A 297 3.57 22.11 -18.36
N ASN A 298 3.72 22.82 -19.47
CA ASN A 298 3.04 22.51 -20.73
C ASN A 298 4.07 22.35 -21.85
N LYS A 299 4.54 21.13 -22.07
CA LYS A 299 5.40 20.83 -23.23
C LYS A 299 4.53 20.81 -24.50
N ASN A 300 4.75 21.80 -25.37
CA ASN A 300 4.24 21.76 -26.74
C ASN A 300 5.11 20.80 -27.54
N ASN A 301 4.65 19.56 -27.70
CA ASN A 301 5.32 18.51 -28.48
C ASN A 301 5.44 18.80 -29.98
N ILE A 302 5.07 20.01 -30.45
CA ILE A 302 5.00 20.40 -31.86
C ILE A 302 6.37 20.29 -32.58
N ASN A 303 7.50 20.28 -31.85
CA ASN A 303 8.86 20.25 -32.42
C ASN A 303 9.78 19.11 -31.90
N ASN A 304 9.26 18.08 -31.23
CA ASN A 304 10.06 16.93 -30.75
C ASN A 304 11.32 17.33 -29.95
N GLU A 305 11.19 18.26 -29.01
CA GLU A 305 12.31 18.61 -28.14
C GLU A 305 12.31 17.73 -26.90
N TYR A 306 12.95 16.56 -27.01
CA TYR A 306 13.40 15.78 -25.85
C TYR A 306 14.28 16.70 -25.00
N SER A 307 13.68 17.26 -23.97
CA SER A 307 14.24 18.39 -23.21
C SER A 307 14.47 17.93 -21.79
N PHE A 308 15.71 18.16 -21.37
CA PHE A 308 16.10 18.18 -19.99
C PHE A 308 15.24 19.19 -19.21
N ALA A 309 14.84 18.86 -17.99
CA ALA A 309 14.19 19.77 -17.08
C ALA A 309 14.65 19.49 -15.64
N CYS A 310 14.78 20.54 -14.83
CA CYS A 310 15.10 20.42 -13.42
C CYS A 310 14.33 21.48 -12.63
N ILE A 311 13.66 21.07 -11.56
CA ILE A 311 13.10 21.97 -10.57
C ILE A 311 13.81 21.69 -9.25
N ILE A 312 14.30 22.74 -8.63
CA ILE A 312 14.78 22.73 -7.26
C ILE A 312 13.87 23.68 -6.50
N ASP A 313 13.06 23.15 -5.60
CA ASP A 313 12.22 23.88 -4.67
C ASP A 313 12.70 23.59 -3.24
N LEU A 314 12.73 24.61 -2.40
CA LEU A 314 13.37 24.56 -1.08
C LEU A 314 12.40 24.73 0.08
N ALA A 315 11.20 25.25 -0.16
CA ALA A 315 10.15 25.41 0.85
C ALA A 315 8.84 25.87 0.21
N GLY A 316 7.71 25.37 0.70
CA GLY A 316 6.42 25.89 0.30
C GLY A 316 5.31 24.90 0.62
N ASN A 317 4.16 25.05 -0.02
CA ASN A 317 3.12 24.02 -0.08
C ASN A 317 2.57 24.16 -1.50
N ASP A 318 3.07 23.33 -2.39
CA ASP A 318 3.19 23.62 -3.81
C ASP A 318 2.26 22.77 -4.66
N TYR A 319 1.86 23.34 -5.80
CA TYR A 319 1.00 22.65 -6.73
C TYR A 319 1.68 22.45 -8.08
N TYR A 320 2.20 21.24 -8.28
CA TYR A 320 2.84 20.81 -9.51
C TYR A 320 1.83 20.15 -10.43
N THR A 321 1.69 20.64 -11.66
CA THR A 321 0.71 20.10 -12.59
C THR A 321 1.14 20.08 -14.05
N THR A 322 0.70 19.04 -14.77
CA THR A 322 0.84 18.96 -16.23
C THR A 322 -0.30 18.17 -16.88
N SER A 323 -0.60 18.52 -18.13
CA SER A 323 -1.38 17.66 -19.04
C SER A 323 -0.55 17.09 -20.18
N SER A 324 0.75 17.35 -20.20
CA SER A 324 1.67 16.87 -21.22
C SER A 324 2.32 15.56 -20.80
N ASP A 325 2.63 14.70 -21.76
CA ASP A 325 3.43 13.51 -21.52
C ASP A 325 4.89 13.89 -21.28
N PHE A 326 5.57 13.19 -20.38
CA PHE A 326 7.00 13.36 -20.07
C PHE A 326 7.42 14.83 -19.79
N ALA A 327 6.66 15.51 -18.95
CA ALA A 327 6.81 16.93 -18.61
C ALA A 327 7.21 17.18 -17.15
N LEU A 328 6.52 16.58 -16.18
CA LEU A 328 6.70 16.79 -14.75
C LEU A 328 7.55 15.64 -14.17
N ALA A 329 8.85 15.87 -13.95
CA ALA A 329 9.84 14.83 -13.63
C ALA A 329 9.83 13.62 -14.60
N GLY A 330 9.25 13.79 -15.79
CA GLY A 330 9.14 12.75 -16.82
C GLY A 330 10.28 12.84 -17.84
N ALA A 331 11.02 11.76 -18.03
CA ALA A 331 12.21 11.70 -18.88
C ALA A 331 11.96 10.85 -20.14
N LEU A 332 12.05 11.46 -21.32
CA LEU A 332 11.93 10.77 -22.61
C LEU A 332 13.22 10.95 -23.40
N PHE A 333 14.05 9.91 -23.45
CA PHE A 333 15.40 9.91 -24.00
C PHE A 333 16.27 11.06 -23.44
N SER A 334 16.02 11.44 -22.19
CA SER A 334 16.61 12.60 -21.51
C SER A 334 16.72 12.37 -20.00
N SER A 335 16.95 13.42 -19.22
CA SER A 335 16.80 13.42 -17.77
C SER A 335 15.82 14.49 -17.35
N SER A 336 15.05 14.24 -16.30
CA SER A 336 14.10 15.21 -15.74
C SER A 336 14.01 15.03 -14.23
N PHE A 337 14.21 16.11 -13.48
CA PHE A 337 14.34 16.06 -12.02
C PHE A 337 13.43 17.07 -11.33
N ILE A 338 12.88 16.67 -10.19
CA ILE A 338 12.36 17.57 -9.17
C ILE A 338 13.11 17.22 -7.88
N PHE A 339 13.66 18.24 -7.24
CA PHE A 339 14.18 18.19 -5.88
C PHE A 339 13.29 19.13 -5.08
N ASP A 340 12.38 18.60 -4.29
CA ASP A 340 11.65 19.37 -3.28
C ASP A 340 12.21 19.06 -1.89
N LYS A 341 12.27 20.09 -1.04
CA LYS A 341 12.87 19.99 0.29
C LYS A 341 11.86 19.90 1.42
N ALA A 342 10.74 20.60 1.30
CA ALA A 342 9.80 20.83 2.37
C ALA A 342 8.48 21.47 1.87
N GLY A 343 7.37 20.82 2.19
CA GLY A 343 6.04 21.37 2.00
C GLY A 343 4.98 20.30 2.07
N ASP A 344 3.71 20.66 2.32
CA ASP A 344 2.63 19.70 1.99
C ASP A 344 2.20 19.97 0.54
N ASP A 345 2.71 19.17 -0.38
CA ASP A 345 2.68 19.38 -1.83
C ASP A 345 1.69 18.48 -2.57
N TYR A 346 1.32 18.93 -3.76
CA TYR A 346 0.40 18.20 -4.62
C TYR A 346 0.93 18.13 -6.04
N TYR A 347 1.29 16.93 -6.47
CA TYR A 347 1.84 16.59 -7.77
C TYR A 347 0.79 15.91 -8.65
N GLU A 348 0.25 16.60 -9.66
CA GLU A 348 -0.80 16.08 -10.53
C GLU A 348 -0.41 16.03 -12.01
N SER A 349 -0.34 14.82 -12.56
CA SER A 349 -0.21 14.59 -13.98
C SER A 349 -1.49 14.03 -14.60
N LYS A 350 -1.94 14.66 -15.69
CA LYS A 350 -2.97 14.14 -16.60
C LYS A 350 -2.37 13.51 -17.86
N GLY A 351 -1.05 13.61 -18.04
CA GLY A 351 -0.30 12.98 -19.13
C GLY A 351 0.48 11.75 -18.66
N THR A 352 0.89 10.91 -19.62
CA THR A 352 1.60 9.65 -19.39
C THR A 352 3.10 9.93 -19.23
N GLY A 353 3.83 9.13 -18.45
CA GLY A 353 5.29 9.27 -18.36
C GLY A 353 5.77 10.38 -17.44
N ASN A 354 5.06 10.66 -16.33
CA ASN A 354 5.38 11.74 -15.40
C ASN A 354 5.63 11.23 -13.97
N LEU A 355 6.01 12.13 -13.06
CA LEU A 355 6.28 11.86 -11.64
C LEU A 355 7.44 10.86 -11.47
N GLY A 356 8.61 11.25 -11.99
CA GLY A 356 9.81 10.42 -11.92
C GLY A 356 9.89 9.30 -12.95
N ALA A 357 8.93 9.18 -13.89
CA ALA A 357 8.96 8.13 -14.89
C ALA A 357 9.97 8.38 -16.03
N ALA A 358 10.49 7.31 -16.64
CA ALA A 358 11.52 7.41 -17.69
C ALA A 358 11.43 6.36 -18.80
N ILE A 359 11.67 6.81 -20.03
CA ILE A 359 12.03 5.96 -21.18
C ILE A 359 13.39 6.39 -21.72
N GLY A 360 14.38 5.49 -21.74
CA GLY A 360 15.68 5.83 -22.33
C GLY A 360 16.46 6.91 -21.60
N GLY A 361 16.21 7.08 -20.29
CA GLY A 361 16.69 8.21 -19.50
C GLY A 361 16.67 7.96 -17.99
N LEU A 362 16.79 9.05 -17.23
CA LEU A 362 16.60 9.10 -15.77
C LEU A 362 15.52 10.12 -15.41
N GLY A 363 14.40 9.65 -14.88
CA GLY A 363 13.37 10.47 -14.25
C GLY A 363 13.52 10.38 -12.73
N LEU A 364 13.45 11.52 -12.04
CA LEU A 364 13.54 11.59 -10.59
C LEU A 364 12.56 12.62 -10.05
N LEU A 365 11.71 12.20 -9.12
CA LEU A 365 11.06 13.08 -8.16
C LEU A 365 11.66 12.74 -6.79
N TYR A 366 12.33 13.70 -6.17
CA TYR A 366 12.89 13.58 -4.83
C TYR A 366 12.23 14.61 -3.93
N ASP A 367 11.38 14.12 -3.04
CA ASP A 367 10.77 14.90 -1.96
C ASP A 367 11.44 14.50 -0.64
N GLU A 368 11.61 15.44 0.28
CA GLU A 368 12.25 15.16 1.56
C GLU A 368 11.33 15.33 2.76
N LYS A 369 10.24 16.08 2.67
CA LYS A 369 9.38 16.39 3.82
C LYS A 369 8.01 16.91 3.36
N GLY A 370 6.95 16.29 3.85
CA GLY A 370 5.62 16.82 3.62
C GLY A 370 4.51 15.93 4.12
N ASN A 371 3.28 16.18 3.69
CA ASN A 371 2.28 15.15 3.54
C ASN A 371 1.69 15.36 2.15
N ASP A 372 2.12 14.54 1.23
CA ASP A 372 2.11 14.83 -0.18
C ASP A 372 1.08 14.00 -0.92
N THR A 373 0.72 14.47 -2.11
CA THR A 373 -0.13 13.70 -3.00
C THR A 373 0.50 13.61 -4.38
N TYR A 374 0.85 12.39 -4.76
CA TYR A 374 1.39 12.02 -6.06
C TYR A 374 0.31 11.38 -6.91
N LYS A 375 -0.22 12.14 -7.87
CA LYS A 375 -1.33 11.70 -8.72
C LYS A 375 -0.93 11.62 -10.19
N GLY A 376 -0.73 10.41 -10.68
CA GLY A 376 -0.44 10.09 -12.07
C GLY A 376 -1.59 9.36 -12.78
N ILE A 377 -1.39 9.09 -14.08
CA ILE A 377 -2.30 8.26 -14.88
C ILE A 377 -1.64 6.91 -15.20
N SER A 378 -1.28 6.64 -16.45
CA SER A 378 -0.47 5.48 -16.83
C SER A 378 1.02 5.81 -16.88
N PHE A 379 1.87 4.80 -16.71
CA PHE A 379 3.32 4.91 -16.81
C PHE A 379 3.86 6.12 -16.03
N SER A 380 3.57 6.18 -14.73
CA SER A 380 3.89 7.32 -13.86
C SER A 380 4.50 6.84 -12.54
N ILE A 381 4.80 7.77 -11.62
CA ILE A 381 5.22 7.47 -10.24
C ILE A 381 6.36 6.44 -10.21
N GLY A 382 7.55 6.90 -10.60
CA GLY A 382 8.74 6.05 -10.60
C GLY A 382 8.67 4.87 -11.58
N ALA A 383 8.06 5.01 -12.77
CA ALA A 383 8.02 3.96 -13.78
C ALA A 383 9.22 4.00 -14.75
N GLY A 384 9.77 2.84 -15.14
CA GLY A 384 10.96 2.75 -15.99
C GLY A 384 10.85 1.81 -17.19
N CYS A 385 11.39 2.22 -18.35
CA CYS A 385 11.54 1.40 -19.56
C CYS A 385 12.82 1.79 -20.31
N PHE A 386 13.73 0.86 -20.59
CA PHE A 386 15.08 1.19 -21.10
C PHE A 386 15.75 2.35 -20.33
N GLY A 387 15.58 2.42 -19.02
CA GLY A 387 15.94 3.59 -18.22
C GLY A 387 15.51 3.43 -16.77
N VAL A 388 15.72 4.47 -15.98
CA VAL A 388 15.44 4.44 -14.54
C VAL A 388 14.44 5.52 -14.21
N GLY A 389 13.30 5.13 -13.64
CA GLY A 389 12.33 6.05 -13.09
C GLY A 389 12.26 5.89 -11.57
N LEU A 390 12.33 7.00 -10.85
CA LEU A 390 12.39 7.03 -9.38
C LEU A 390 11.43 8.08 -8.83
N LEU A 391 10.67 7.68 -7.82
CA LEU A 391 10.12 8.58 -6.82
C LEU A 391 10.77 8.21 -5.49
N VAL A 392 11.36 9.18 -4.81
CA VAL A 392 11.93 9.00 -3.48
C VAL A 392 11.32 10.06 -2.57
N ASP A 393 10.50 9.62 -1.63
CA ASP A 393 9.97 10.39 -0.50
C ASP A 393 10.76 10.00 0.76
N ARG A 394 10.87 10.90 1.74
CA ARG A 394 11.62 10.64 2.97
C ARG A 394 10.79 10.73 4.24
N GLU A 395 9.74 11.53 4.25
CA GLU A 395 8.96 11.81 5.46
C GLU A 395 7.58 12.32 5.05
N GLY A 396 6.51 11.62 5.42
CA GLY A 396 5.17 12.16 5.24
C GLY A 396 4.03 11.27 5.66
N ASN A 397 2.83 11.52 5.15
CA ASN A 397 1.71 10.57 5.15
C ASN A 397 1.03 10.81 3.81
N ASP A 398 1.38 9.98 2.85
CA ASP A 398 1.38 10.36 1.45
C ASP A 398 0.38 9.54 0.66
N PHE A 399 -0.13 10.16 -0.40
CA PHE A 399 -1.09 9.53 -1.30
C PHE A 399 -0.46 9.30 -2.67
N TYR A 400 -0.17 8.03 -2.97
CA TYR A 400 0.28 7.59 -4.29
C TYR A 400 -0.92 7.10 -5.10
N ILE A 401 -1.38 7.88 -6.08
CA ILE A 401 -2.59 7.61 -6.86
C ILE A 401 -2.23 7.46 -8.35
N ALA A 402 -2.52 6.30 -8.93
CA ALA A 402 -2.31 6.07 -10.37
C ALA A 402 -3.37 5.15 -11.00
N ASN A 403 -3.39 5.05 -12.33
CA ASN A 403 -4.31 4.16 -13.04
C ASN A 403 -3.67 2.79 -13.34
N SER A 404 -2.52 2.81 -14.02
CA SER A 404 -1.84 1.59 -14.48
C SER A 404 -0.35 1.78 -14.80
N TYR A 405 0.42 0.69 -14.83
CA TYR A 405 1.86 0.69 -15.17
C TYR A 405 2.67 1.71 -14.35
N SER A 406 2.34 1.89 -13.08
CA SER A 406 2.82 3.01 -12.24
C SER A 406 3.27 2.51 -10.86
N GLN A 407 3.66 3.42 -9.97
CA GLN A 407 4.08 3.12 -8.58
C GLN A 407 5.21 2.08 -8.58
N GLY A 408 6.38 2.47 -9.09
CA GLY A 408 7.55 1.60 -9.11
C GLY A 408 7.48 0.51 -10.17
N PHE A 409 6.87 0.79 -11.33
CA PHE A 409 6.69 -0.17 -12.42
C PHE A 409 7.94 -0.32 -13.31
N GLY A 410 8.36 -1.56 -13.59
CA GLY A 410 9.52 -1.86 -14.43
C GLY A 410 9.19 -2.61 -15.73
N MET A 411 9.35 -1.96 -16.88
CA MET A 411 9.27 -2.60 -18.19
C MET A 411 10.67 -2.99 -18.72
N THR A 412 10.76 -3.69 -19.85
CA THR A 412 12.01 -4.12 -20.52
C THR A 412 13.18 -3.15 -20.34
N GLN A 413 14.30 -3.67 -19.80
CA GLN A 413 15.54 -2.90 -19.52
C GLN A 413 15.30 -1.64 -18.66
N GLY A 414 14.20 -1.60 -17.94
CA GLY A 414 13.80 -0.51 -17.07
C GLY A 414 13.86 -0.90 -15.60
N VAL A 415 14.17 0.08 -14.76
CA VAL A 415 13.96 0.02 -13.32
C VAL A 415 12.94 1.07 -12.96
N GLY A 416 11.82 0.65 -12.39
CA GLY A 416 10.90 1.55 -11.70
C GLY A 416 11.02 1.33 -10.20
N CYS A 417 11.07 2.42 -9.42
CA CYS A 417 11.18 2.36 -7.98
C CYS A 417 10.39 3.49 -7.32
N VAL A 418 9.63 3.15 -6.29
CA VAL A 418 9.19 4.09 -5.24
C VAL A 418 9.97 3.72 -3.99
N ILE A 419 10.57 4.73 -3.36
CA ILE A 419 11.21 4.58 -2.05
C ILE A 419 10.56 5.60 -1.15
N ASP A 420 9.91 5.12 -0.12
CA ASP A 420 9.42 5.94 0.98
C ASP A 420 10.08 5.42 2.25
N ASN A 421 10.42 6.33 3.14
CA ASN A 421 11.17 6.00 4.34
C ASN A 421 10.29 6.00 5.58
N LYS A 422 9.15 6.69 5.58
CA LYS A 422 8.34 6.91 6.77
C LYS A 422 7.03 7.61 6.45
N GLY A 423 5.93 7.01 6.88
CA GLY A 423 4.62 7.65 6.85
C GLY A 423 3.49 6.69 7.16
N ASN A 424 2.24 7.12 7.03
CA ASN A 424 1.13 6.17 6.91
C ASN A 424 0.53 6.41 5.54
N ASP A 425 0.98 5.60 4.60
CA ASP A 425 0.94 5.91 3.19
C ASP A 425 -0.14 5.11 2.47
N SER A 426 -0.63 5.69 1.38
CA SER A 426 -1.77 5.16 0.65
C SER A 426 -1.43 4.99 -0.81
N TYR A 427 -1.10 3.76 -1.18
CA TYR A 427 -0.88 3.32 -2.56
C TYR A 427 -2.21 2.89 -3.19
N LEU A 428 -2.84 3.83 -3.88
CA LEU A 428 -4.18 3.68 -4.44
C LEU A 428 -4.14 3.56 -5.96
N VAL A 429 -4.85 2.57 -6.49
CA VAL A 429 -5.01 2.40 -7.94
C VAL A 429 -6.46 2.66 -8.38
N ASP A 430 -6.64 3.61 -9.29
CA ASP A 430 -7.90 3.93 -10.01
C ASP A 430 -7.84 3.33 -11.42
N SER A 431 -7.73 1.99 -11.53
CA SER A 431 -7.62 1.32 -12.82
C SER A 431 -8.88 1.51 -13.67
N ARG A 432 -8.69 1.76 -14.97
CA ARG A 432 -9.78 2.07 -15.91
C ARG A 432 -9.97 1.05 -17.04
N SER A 433 -9.01 0.14 -17.19
CA SER A 433 -9.01 -0.88 -18.25
C SER A 433 -9.48 -2.22 -17.68
N LEU A 434 -10.64 -2.71 -18.11
CA LEU A 434 -11.18 -4.00 -17.67
C LEU A 434 -10.35 -5.18 -18.20
N ASP A 435 -10.11 -6.20 -17.37
CA ASP A 435 -9.52 -7.47 -17.80
C ASP A 435 -10.59 -8.40 -18.38
N ILE A 436 -11.20 -7.98 -19.49
CA ILE A 436 -12.35 -8.65 -20.14
C ILE A 436 -12.05 -10.10 -20.52
N GLY A 437 -10.78 -10.47 -20.66
CA GLY A 437 -10.36 -11.85 -20.93
C GLY A 437 -10.58 -12.80 -19.75
N ARG A 438 -10.64 -12.28 -18.53
CA ARG A 438 -10.79 -13.07 -17.29
C ARG A 438 -12.07 -12.72 -16.53
N TYR A 439 -12.41 -11.44 -16.44
CA TYR A 439 -13.52 -10.93 -15.64
C TYR A 439 -14.26 -9.80 -16.35
N ASN A 440 -15.51 -9.59 -15.99
CA ASN A 440 -16.34 -8.51 -16.53
C ASN A 440 -16.44 -7.29 -15.60
N ASP A 441 -15.86 -7.37 -14.41
CA ASP A 441 -15.98 -6.40 -13.31
C ASP A 441 -14.65 -6.10 -12.59
N HIS A 442 -13.51 -6.53 -13.16
CA HIS A 442 -12.17 -6.29 -12.62
C HIS A 442 -11.23 -5.67 -13.65
N TYR A 443 -10.25 -4.90 -13.17
CA TYR A 443 -9.41 -4.00 -13.96
C TYR A 443 -7.92 -4.34 -13.86
N VAL A 444 -7.17 -4.01 -14.92
CA VAL A 444 -5.72 -4.16 -15.00
C VAL A 444 -5.03 -2.98 -14.32
N SER A 445 -4.16 -3.28 -13.35
CA SER A 445 -3.34 -2.32 -12.64
C SER A 445 -1.90 -2.30 -13.17
N MET A 446 -1.12 -3.37 -13.03
CA MET A 446 0.33 -3.37 -13.29
C MET A 446 1.08 -2.33 -12.46
N CYS A 447 0.69 -2.15 -11.20
CA CYS A 447 1.25 -1.13 -10.29
C CYS A 447 1.90 -1.75 -9.05
N GLN A 448 2.55 -0.92 -8.25
CA GLN A 448 3.09 -1.30 -6.94
C GLN A 448 4.21 -2.33 -7.03
N GLY A 449 5.34 -1.88 -7.54
CA GLY A 449 6.55 -2.69 -7.67
C GLY A 449 6.40 -3.81 -8.72
N TYR A 450 5.57 -3.61 -9.75
CA TYR A 450 5.28 -4.66 -10.73
C TYR A 450 6.29 -4.69 -11.89
N GLY A 451 6.74 -5.88 -12.28
CA GLY A 451 7.65 -6.08 -13.42
C GLY A 451 6.95 -6.66 -14.66
N LEU A 452 7.16 -6.10 -15.87
CA LEU A 452 6.50 -6.57 -17.10
C LEU A 452 7.44 -6.68 -18.32
N GLY A 453 7.36 -7.80 -19.03
CA GLY A 453 7.95 -7.99 -20.36
C GLY A 453 6.92 -8.08 -21.50
N LEU A 454 7.33 -7.69 -22.71
CA LEU A 454 6.49 -7.79 -23.91
C LEU A 454 6.55 -9.21 -24.49
N ARG A 455 5.63 -10.06 -24.05
CA ARG A 455 5.52 -11.45 -24.50
C ARG A 455 5.14 -11.57 -25.99
N PRO A 456 5.76 -12.51 -26.76
CA PRO A 456 6.87 -13.39 -26.40
C PRO A 456 8.27 -12.82 -26.73
N PHE A 457 8.37 -11.54 -27.07
CA PHE A 457 9.53 -10.99 -27.79
C PHE A 457 10.65 -10.46 -26.89
N TYR A 458 10.29 -9.72 -25.83
CA TYR A 458 11.23 -8.98 -24.99
C TYR A 458 11.00 -9.29 -23.53
N ALA A 459 12.07 -9.60 -22.80
CA ALA A 459 12.05 -9.76 -21.36
C ALA A 459 11.70 -8.44 -20.68
N GLY A 460 11.22 -8.50 -19.44
CA GLY A 460 10.79 -7.32 -18.71
C GLY A 460 11.88 -6.60 -17.94
N GLY A 461 11.42 -5.71 -17.06
CA GLY A 461 12.26 -4.92 -16.17
C GLY A 461 12.17 -5.36 -14.72
N ILE A 462 12.57 -4.43 -13.86
CA ILE A 462 12.51 -4.57 -12.40
C ILE A 462 11.62 -3.46 -11.86
N GLY A 463 10.51 -3.83 -11.21
CA GLY A 463 9.66 -2.92 -10.46
C GLY A 463 9.85 -3.09 -8.96
N LEU A 464 9.88 -1.99 -8.20
CA LEU A 464 10.15 -1.99 -6.75
C LEU A 464 9.26 -0.97 -6.02
N ILE A 465 8.74 -1.38 -4.86
CA ILE A 465 8.45 -0.47 -3.74
C ILE A 465 9.40 -0.85 -2.60
N ILE A 466 10.00 0.17 -1.99
CA ILE A 466 10.83 0.04 -0.80
C ILE A 466 10.22 0.98 0.22
N GLU A 467 9.51 0.41 1.17
CA GLU A 467 8.78 1.13 2.21
C GLU A 467 9.49 1.05 3.55
N GLY A 468 9.23 2.09 4.35
CA GLY A 468 9.88 2.35 5.61
C GLY A 468 9.02 1.96 6.80
N GLU A 469 8.86 2.88 7.74
CA GLU A 469 8.01 2.68 8.91
C GLU A 469 6.63 3.33 8.73
N GLY A 470 5.56 2.60 9.07
CA GLY A 470 4.24 3.10 9.43
C GLY A 470 3.10 2.30 8.78
N ASN A 471 1.83 2.70 8.99
CA ASN A 471 0.69 1.83 8.66
C ASN A 471 0.13 2.13 7.28
N ASP A 472 0.47 1.30 6.31
CA ASP A 472 0.28 1.56 4.91
C ASP A 472 -0.88 0.79 4.29
N ILE A 473 -1.42 1.36 3.21
CA ILE A 473 -2.51 0.77 2.44
C ILE A 473 -2.06 0.58 1.00
N TYR A 474 -1.90 -0.68 0.63
CA TYR A 474 -1.65 -1.12 -0.73
C TYR A 474 -2.95 -1.61 -1.35
N ASN A 475 -3.49 -0.87 -2.32
CA ASN A 475 -4.74 -1.24 -2.98
C ASN A 475 -4.59 -1.38 -4.49
N THR A 476 -4.69 -2.60 -5.00
CA THR A 476 -4.67 -2.94 -6.43
C THR A 476 -5.81 -3.88 -6.79
N ASP A 477 -6.08 -4.03 -8.09
CA ASP A 477 -7.02 -5.03 -8.59
C ASP A 477 -6.23 -6.21 -9.18
N ILE A 478 -6.11 -6.30 -10.51
CA ILE A 478 -5.36 -7.37 -11.18
C ILE A 478 -3.96 -6.88 -11.56
N PHE A 479 -2.95 -7.70 -11.24
CA PHE A 479 -1.52 -7.43 -11.44
C PHE A 479 -1.02 -6.29 -10.58
N GLY A 480 -0.45 -6.61 -9.41
CA GLY A 480 0.12 -5.58 -8.55
C GLY A 480 1.02 -6.15 -7.46
N GLN A 481 1.38 -5.31 -6.50
CA GLN A 481 1.97 -5.70 -5.21
C GLN A 481 3.15 -6.67 -5.33
N GLY A 482 4.24 -6.23 -5.95
CA GLY A 482 5.45 -7.02 -6.10
C GLY A 482 5.29 -8.24 -7.03
N GLY A 483 4.25 -8.27 -7.86
CA GLY A 483 4.06 -9.29 -8.86
C GLY A 483 4.90 -9.07 -10.13
N ALA A 484 5.02 -10.11 -10.97
CA ALA A 484 5.81 -10.02 -12.19
C ALA A 484 5.27 -10.89 -13.34
N TYR A 485 5.38 -10.39 -14.57
CA TYR A 485 4.96 -11.07 -15.79
C TYR A 485 6.03 -11.04 -16.89
N TRP A 486 6.41 -12.23 -17.38
CA TRP A 486 7.30 -12.45 -18.54
C TRP A 486 8.75 -11.96 -18.39
N TYR A 487 9.64 -12.83 -17.86
CA TYR A 487 11.08 -12.57 -17.70
C TYR A 487 11.38 -11.22 -17.02
N SER A 488 10.58 -10.88 -16.02
CA SER A 488 10.69 -9.66 -15.22
C SER A 488 10.84 -10.00 -13.76
N LEU A 489 11.12 -8.98 -12.95
CA LEU A 489 11.07 -9.04 -11.51
C LEU A 489 10.20 -7.92 -10.95
N GLY A 490 9.38 -8.24 -9.96
CA GLY A 490 8.64 -7.28 -9.15
C GLY A 490 8.92 -7.55 -7.68
N ALA A 491 9.01 -6.50 -6.86
CA ALA A 491 9.16 -6.64 -5.43
C ALA A 491 8.50 -5.50 -4.64
N ILE A 492 8.00 -5.84 -3.45
CA ILE A 492 7.76 -4.91 -2.34
C ILE A 492 8.65 -5.35 -1.17
N VAL A 493 9.31 -4.40 -0.53
CA VAL A 493 10.00 -4.59 0.74
C VAL A 493 9.50 -3.52 1.69
N ASP A 494 8.73 -3.92 2.70
CA ASP A 494 8.18 -3.05 3.74
C ASP A 494 8.95 -3.29 5.05
N LYS A 495 9.41 -2.22 5.71
CA LYS A 495 10.25 -2.32 6.91
C LYS A 495 9.44 -2.40 8.20
N GLY A 496 8.17 -1.98 8.18
CA GLY A 496 7.20 -2.38 9.18
C GLY A 496 6.11 -1.36 9.42
N GLY A 497 5.04 -1.81 10.05
CA GLY A 497 3.77 -1.11 9.99
C GLY A 497 2.63 -1.93 10.56
N HIS A 498 1.40 -1.62 10.18
CA HIS A 498 0.26 -2.52 10.37
C HIS A 498 -0.54 -2.44 9.09
N ASP A 499 -0.06 -3.19 8.11
CA ASP A 499 -0.23 -2.85 6.70
C ASP A 499 -1.37 -3.63 6.09
N LYS A 500 -1.94 -3.03 5.04
CA LYS A 500 -3.09 -3.61 4.34
C LYS A 500 -2.75 -3.82 2.90
N TYR A 501 -2.46 -5.07 2.57
CA TYR A 501 -2.28 -5.53 1.21
C TYR A 501 -3.61 -6.03 0.67
N ASN A 502 -4.32 -5.16 -0.05
CA ASN A 502 -5.54 -5.53 -0.77
C ASN A 502 -5.26 -5.64 -2.28
N GLY A 503 -5.23 -6.87 -2.78
CA GLY A 503 -5.17 -7.18 -4.21
C GLY A 503 -6.36 -8.03 -4.62
N TYR A 504 -6.64 -8.15 -5.92
CA TYR A 504 -7.58 -9.16 -6.40
C TYR A 504 -6.86 -10.40 -6.93
N GLN A 505 -6.02 -10.26 -7.95
CA GLN A 505 -5.34 -11.41 -8.54
C GLN A 505 -3.96 -11.06 -9.11
N TYR A 506 -3.04 -12.03 -9.09
CA TYR A 506 -1.67 -11.86 -9.58
C TYR A 506 -0.90 -10.77 -8.81
N SER A 507 -1.01 -10.83 -7.49
CA SER A 507 -0.50 -9.83 -6.54
C SER A 507 0.26 -10.46 -5.38
N GLN A 508 0.86 -9.64 -4.51
CA GLN A 508 1.50 -10.07 -3.26
C GLN A 508 2.63 -11.08 -3.51
N GLY A 509 3.63 -10.66 -4.29
CA GLY A 509 4.79 -11.47 -4.59
C GLY A 509 4.52 -12.65 -5.53
N ALA A 510 3.60 -12.50 -6.49
CA ALA A 510 3.29 -13.55 -7.46
C ALA A 510 4.18 -13.50 -8.71
N GLY A 511 4.82 -14.62 -9.06
CA GLY A 511 5.60 -14.74 -10.30
C GLY A 511 4.82 -15.45 -11.40
N ILE A 512 4.68 -14.81 -12.57
CA ILE A 512 3.85 -15.31 -13.68
C ILE A 512 4.63 -15.42 -15.00
N HIS A 513 4.56 -16.60 -15.64
CA HIS A 513 5.18 -16.88 -16.93
C HIS A 513 6.67 -16.54 -16.94
N LEU A 514 7.50 -17.39 -16.31
CA LEU A 514 8.96 -17.20 -16.31
C LEU A 514 9.37 -15.85 -15.70
N ALA A 515 8.73 -15.44 -14.61
CA ALA A 515 9.00 -14.17 -13.92
C ALA A 515 9.08 -14.38 -12.40
N VAL A 516 9.66 -13.40 -11.70
CA VAL A 516 9.95 -13.45 -10.27
C VAL A 516 9.13 -12.38 -9.55
N GLY A 517 8.16 -12.77 -8.74
CA GLY A 517 7.41 -11.85 -7.87
C GLY A 517 7.81 -12.06 -6.42
N LEU A 518 8.03 -10.98 -5.69
CA LEU A 518 8.51 -11.00 -4.31
C LEU A 518 7.72 -10.00 -3.44
N LEU A 519 7.44 -10.38 -2.21
CA LEU A 519 6.97 -9.46 -1.17
C LEU A 519 7.67 -9.84 0.12
N LYS A 520 8.29 -8.87 0.77
CA LYS A 520 8.83 -9.03 2.11
C LYS A 520 8.28 -7.96 3.03
N ASP A 521 7.74 -8.39 4.16
CA ASP A 521 7.35 -7.54 5.28
C ASP A 521 8.19 -7.92 6.50
N TYR A 522 8.67 -6.94 7.25
CA TYR A 522 9.63 -7.15 8.34
C TYR A 522 9.00 -7.13 9.74
N ASP A 523 7.90 -6.40 9.94
CA ASP A 523 7.32 -6.18 11.26
C ASP A 523 5.93 -5.56 11.11
N GLY A 524 4.90 -6.18 11.65
CA GLY A 524 3.60 -5.54 11.63
C GLY A 524 2.48 -6.42 12.12
N TRP A 525 1.24 -5.99 11.99
CA TRP A 525 0.05 -6.83 12.26
C TRP A 525 -0.80 -6.69 11.02
N ASP A 526 -0.45 -7.46 10.02
CA ASP A 526 -0.71 -7.14 8.64
C ASP A 526 -1.89 -7.93 8.09
N PHE A 527 -2.53 -7.34 7.09
CA PHE A 527 -3.72 -7.90 6.47
C PHE A 527 -3.47 -8.11 4.98
N TYR A 528 -3.24 -9.36 4.61
CA TYR A 528 -3.08 -9.79 3.24
C TYR A 528 -4.40 -10.34 2.69
N GLN A 529 -5.04 -9.60 1.80
CA GLN A 529 -6.29 -10.01 1.15
C GLN A 529 -6.10 -10.15 -0.36
N SER A 530 -6.52 -11.30 -0.91
CA SER A 530 -6.57 -11.55 -2.35
C SER A 530 -7.67 -12.52 -2.78
N ASN A 531 -7.94 -12.63 -4.08
CA ASN A 531 -8.71 -13.73 -4.65
C ASN A 531 -7.77 -14.90 -4.99
N GLY A 532 -6.83 -14.76 -5.93
CA GLY A 532 -5.93 -15.87 -6.20
C GLY A 532 -4.67 -15.56 -6.98
N VAL A 533 -3.87 -16.59 -7.20
CA VAL A 533 -2.53 -16.45 -7.79
C VAL A 533 -1.77 -15.33 -7.09
N SER A 534 -1.73 -15.39 -5.75
CA SER A 534 -1.20 -14.33 -4.90
C SER A 534 -0.49 -14.90 -3.68
N GLN A 535 0.06 -14.07 -2.80
CA GLN A 535 0.72 -14.47 -1.55
C GLN A 535 1.82 -15.50 -1.80
N GLY A 536 2.82 -15.09 -2.60
CA GLY A 536 3.95 -15.92 -2.97
C GLY A 536 3.61 -17.03 -3.95
N CYS A 537 2.60 -16.87 -4.82
CA CYS A 537 2.24 -17.89 -5.80
C CYS A 537 3.19 -17.89 -7.01
N GLY A 538 3.70 -19.07 -7.37
CA GLY A 538 4.40 -19.29 -8.64
C GLY A 538 3.49 -19.88 -9.70
N HIS A 539 3.38 -19.23 -10.87
CA HIS A 539 2.49 -19.64 -11.95
C HIS A 539 3.22 -19.74 -13.30
N ASP A 540 3.08 -20.89 -13.98
CA ASP A 540 3.59 -21.10 -15.35
C ASP A 540 5.10 -20.85 -15.45
N PHE A 541 5.90 -21.70 -14.79
CA PHE A 541 7.35 -21.51 -14.60
C PHE A 541 7.75 -20.18 -13.91
N GLY A 542 6.81 -19.50 -13.26
CA GLY A 542 7.11 -18.33 -12.43
C GLY A 542 7.52 -18.72 -11.02
N PHE A 543 8.29 -17.84 -10.36
CA PHE A 543 8.66 -17.96 -8.96
C PHE A 543 7.99 -16.83 -8.16
N GLY A 544 7.21 -17.20 -7.15
CA GLY A 544 6.60 -16.26 -6.22
C GLY A 544 7.08 -16.51 -4.78
N MET A 545 7.33 -15.43 -4.04
CA MET A 545 7.63 -15.50 -2.62
C MET A 545 6.92 -14.39 -1.85
N LEU A 546 6.26 -14.77 -0.76
CA LEU A 546 5.86 -13.86 0.31
C LEU A 546 6.63 -14.27 1.56
N TRP A 547 7.32 -13.32 2.17
CA TRP A 547 8.11 -13.53 3.38
C TRP A 547 7.72 -12.49 4.42
N ASP A 548 6.97 -12.92 5.41
CA ASP A 548 6.63 -12.14 6.59
C ASP A 548 7.55 -12.55 7.75
N VAL A 549 8.09 -11.58 8.48
CA VAL A 549 9.09 -11.84 9.52
C VAL A 549 8.48 -11.75 10.92
N LYS A 550 7.54 -10.85 11.18
CA LYS A 550 6.94 -10.72 12.51
C LYS A 550 5.55 -10.13 12.39
N GLY A 551 4.63 -10.70 13.16
CA GLY A 551 3.37 -10.05 13.36
C GLY A 551 2.31 -10.90 13.98
N ASN A 552 1.05 -10.47 13.88
CA ASN A 552 -0.10 -11.32 14.17
C ASN A 552 -1.02 -11.14 12.98
N ASP A 553 -0.69 -11.83 11.91
CA ASP A 553 -1.02 -11.45 10.55
C ASP A 553 -2.23 -12.22 10.07
N ASN A 554 -2.93 -11.64 9.10
CA ASN A 554 -4.15 -12.22 8.57
C ASN A 554 -4.03 -12.39 7.06
N TYR A 555 -3.94 -13.65 6.64
CA TYR A 555 -3.84 -14.04 5.24
C TYR A 555 -5.18 -14.58 4.76
N SER A 556 -5.90 -13.81 3.95
CA SER A 556 -7.16 -14.20 3.33
C SER A 556 -7.05 -14.31 1.82
N ALA A 557 -7.29 -15.52 1.28
CA ALA A 557 -7.31 -15.77 -0.16
C ALA A 557 -8.50 -16.64 -0.60
N TYR A 558 -8.88 -16.60 -1.87
CA TYR A 558 -9.85 -17.57 -2.42
C TYR A 558 -9.16 -18.87 -2.83
N SER A 559 -8.14 -18.83 -3.70
CA SER A 559 -7.47 -20.02 -4.27
C SER A 559 -6.04 -19.73 -4.74
N LEU A 560 -5.23 -20.75 -5.06
CA LEU A 560 -3.87 -20.61 -5.64
C LEU A 560 -3.03 -19.51 -4.96
N SER A 561 -2.95 -19.57 -3.64
CA SER A 561 -2.24 -18.58 -2.82
C SER A 561 -1.61 -19.25 -1.60
N GLN A 562 -0.91 -18.49 -0.77
CA GLN A 562 -0.20 -18.97 0.41
C GLN A 562 0.88 -19.98 0.02
N GLY A 563 1.81 -19.53 -0.82
CA GLY A 563 2.95 -20.34 -1.28
C GLY A 563 2.57 -21.43 -2.29
N ALA A 564 1.46 -21.31 -3.01
CA ALA A 564 1.07 -22.29 -4.00
C ALA A 564 1.91 -22.20 -5.29
N GLY A 565 2.40 -23.33 -5.78
CA GLY A 565 2.89 -23.50 -7.15
C GLY A 565 1.80 -24.08 -8.06
N ASN A 566 1.68 -23.55 -9.27
CA ASN A 566 0.82 -24.13 -10.30
C ASN A 566 1.43 -24.03 -11.69
N ALA A 567 1.21 -25.06 -12.50
CA ALA A 567 1.75 -25.13 -13.85
C ALA A 567 3.27 -24.90 -13.84
N ASP A 568 3.99 -25.74 -13.11
CA ASP A 568 5.47 -25.75 -13.08
C ASP A 568 6.10 -24.52 -12.43
N GLY A 569 5.28 -23.67 -11.81
CA GLY A 569 5.74 -22.57 -10.97
C GLY A 569 6.20 -23.04 -9.59
N ILE A 570 6.93 -22.16 -8.92
CA ILE A 570 7.41 -22.35 -7.55
C ILE A 570 6.78 -21.26 -6.68
N GLY A 571 5.96 -21.66 -5.71
CA GLY A 571 5.41 -20.74 -4.72
C GLY A 571 5.99 -21.00 -3.35
N ILE A 572 6.29 -19.92 -2.62
CA ILE A 572 6.79 -19.97 -1.25
C ILE A 572 6.06 -18.90 -0.41
N LEU A 573 5.51 -19.32 0.72
CA LEU A 573 5.15 -18.43 1.82
C LEU A 573 5.98 -18.81 3.04
N ILE A 574 6.63 -17.83 3.64
CA ILE A 574 7.34 -17.93 4.90
C ILE A 574 6.72 -16.89 5.85
N ASP A 575 6.32 -17.35 7.02
CA ASP A 575 5.94 -16.55 8.17
C ASP A 575 6.86 -16.96 9.34
N GLU A 576 7.66 -16.04 9.87
CA GLU A 576 8.70 -16.38 10.86
C GLU A 576 8.23 -16.33 12.32
N SER A 577 7.25 -15.49 12.65
CA SER A 577 6.75 -15.37 14.01
C SER A 577 5.43 -14.63 14.12
N GLY A 578 4.56 -15.16 14.98
CA GLY A 578 3.28 -14.53 15.22
C GLY A 578 2.22 -15.42 15.83
N THR A 579 1.00 -14.94 15.78
CA THR A 579 -0.21 -15.70 16.07
C THR A 579 -1.21 -15.33 15.00
N ASP A 580 -1.23 -16.16 13.97
CA ASP A 580 -1.61 -15.76 12.63
C ASP A 580 -2.92 -16.41 12.19
N GLY A 581 -3.58 -15.75 11.24
CA GLY A 581 -4.87 -16.13 10.70
C GLY A 581 -4.76 -16.50 9.22
N TYR A 582 -4.79 -17.79 8.90
CA TYR A 582 -4.75 -18.28 7.51
C TYR A 582 -6.13 -18.70 7.02
N LEU A 583 -6.80 -17.79 6.31
CA LEU A 583 -8.14 -17.98 5.75
C LEU A 583 -8.06 -18.28 4.25
N ASN A 584 -8.68 -19.39 3.84
CA ASN A 584 -8.91 -19.64 2.43
C ASN A 584 -10.26 -20.28 2.12
N LYS A 585 -10.84 -19.87 1.00
CA LYS A 585 -12.18 -20.33 0.55
C LYS A 585 -12.11 -21.63 -0.26
N TYR A 586 -11.00 -21.88 -0.94
CA TYR A 586 -10.75 -23.09 -1.71
C TYR A 586 -9.41 -23.75 -1.28
N PRO A 587 -9.37 -24.42 -0.12
CA PRO A 587 -8.12 -24.98 0.46
C PRO A 587 -7.44 -26.05 -0.41
N ALA A 588 -8.11 -26.61 -1.41
CA ALA A 588 -7.60 -27.72 -2.20
C ALA A 588 -6.43 -27.36 -3.13
N ASN A 589 -6.14 -26.06 -3.31
CA ASN A 589 -5.02 -25.59 -4.13
C ASN A 589 -4.26 -24.39 -3.53
N THR A 590 -4.25 -24.26 -2.21
CA THR A 590 -3.52 -23.23 -1.45
C THR A 590 -2.57 -23.90 -0.45
N ARG A 591 -1.89 -23.12 0.41
CA ARG A 591 -1.08 -23.61 1.53
C ARG A 591 0.02 -24.58 1.07
N GLY A 592 0.93 -24.03 0.27
CA GLY A 592 2.06 -24.79 -0.25
C GLY A 592 1.63 -25.85 -1.25
N TYR A 593 0.53 -25.66 -2.00
CA TYR A 593 0.07 -26.61 -3.01
C TYR A 593 1.01 -26.68 -4.23
N GLY A 594 1.16 -27.87 -4.82
CA GLY A 594 1.85 -28.09 -6.10
C GLY A 594 1.23 -29.20 -6.97
N ASN A 595 0.99 -28.97 -8.26
CA ASN A 595 0.36 -29.92 -9.17
C ASN A 595 1.26 -30.44 -10.31
N PRO A 596 0.90 -31.60 -10.88
CA PRO A 596 1.43 -32.01 -12.17
C PRO A 596 0.69 -31.26 -13.26
N ARG A 597 1.40 -30.51 -14.09
CA ARG A 597 0.80 -29.91 -15.29
C ARG A 597 1.85 -29.79 -16.38
N ARG A 598 1.41 -29.83 -17.64
CA ARG A 598 2.29 -29.62 -18.81
C ARG A 598 3.58 -30.46 -18.80
N GLU A 599 3.47 -31.69 -18.28
CA GLU A 599 4.55 -32.69 -18.25
C GLU A 599 5.65 -32.42 -17.20
N TYR A 600 5.53 -31.36 -16.38
CA TYR A 600 6.38 -31.10 -15.21
C TYR A 600 5.52 -31.02 -13.92
N GLY A 601 6.18 -30.74 -12.79
CA GLY A 601 5.54 -30.55 -11.49
C GLY A 601 5.87 -29.17 -10.93
N SER A 602 4.88 -28.47 -10.37
CA SER A 602 5.08 -27.23 -9.62
C SER A 602 5.40 -27.50 -8.15
N ILE A 603 6.21 -26.68 -7.52
CA ILE A 603 6.53 -26.76 -6.09
C ILE A 603 5.72 -25.72 -5.33
N GLY A 604 5.11 -26.13 -4.22
CA GLY A 604 4.51 -25.21 -3.25
C GLY A 604 5.09 -25.42 -1.88
N VAL A 605 5.43 -24.34 -1.20
CA VAL A 605 5.97 -24.34 0.16
C VAL A 605 5.18 -23.36 1.00
N PHE A 606 4.64 -23.85 2.11
CA PHE A 606 4.08 -23.03 3.17
C PHE A 606 4.85 -23.36 4.45
N LEU A 607 5.50 -22.35 5.01
CA LEU A 607 6.24 -22.42 6.25
C LEU A 607 5.70 -21.33 7.19
N ASP A 608 5.03 -21.77 8.23
CA ASP A 608 4.80 -21.00 9.45
C ASP A 608 5.78 -21.55 10.50
N ALA A 609 6.66 -20.68 10.99
CA ALA A 609 7.79 -21.06 11.83
C ALA A 609 7.47 -21.08 13.33
N SER A 610 6.36 -20.49 13.76
CA SER A 610 5.95 -20.42 15.15
C SER A 610 4.63 -19.69 15.31
N GLY A 611 3.85 -20.11 16.29
CA GLY A 611 2.69 -19.37 16.72
C GLY A 611 1.70 -20.29 17.39
N SER A 612 0.48 -19.81 17.58
CA SER A 612 -0.67 -20.66 17.88
C SER A 612 -1.81 -20.26 16.98
N ASP A 613 -1.81 -20.84 15.79
CA ASP A 613 -2.37 -20.17 14.62
C ASP A 613 -3.78 -20.64 14.30
N TYR A 614 -4.52 -19.75 13.66
CA TYR A 614 -5.87 -20.03 13.21
C TYR A 614 -5.89 -20.37 11.73
N TYR A 615 -6.35 -21.59 11.40
CA TYR A 615 -6.58 -22.02 10.04
C TYR A 615 -8.07 -22.18 9.75
N SER A 616 -8.52 -21.76 8.56
CA SER A 616 -9.91 -22.04 8.11
C SER A 616 -10.26 -23.53 8.06
N ASN A 617 -9.27 -24.43 8.06
CA ASN A 617 -9.45 -25.85 8.25
C ASN A 617 -9.03 -26.23 9.68
N PRO A 618 -9.96 -26.71 10.53
CA PRO A 618 -9.63 -27.10 11.90
C PRO A 618 -8.55 -28.18 12.00
N GLY A 619 -7.64 -28.04 12.95
CA GLY A 619 -6.60 -29.03 13.26
C GLY A 619 -5.35 -28.98 12.36
N TYR A 620 -5.12 -27.85 11.68
CA TYR A 620 -3.90 -27.59 10.91
C TYR A 620 -2.80 -26.92 11.74
N ASP A 621 -3.18 -26.26 12.83
CA ASP A 621 -2.25 -25.68 13.81
C ASP A 621 -1.24 -26.74 14.29
N SER A 622 0.04 -26.40 14.27
CA SER A 622 1.15 -27.23 14.73
C SER A 622 1.26 -28.57 13.98
N THR A 623 1.02 -28.56 12.66
CA THR A 623 1.04 -29.78 11.82
C THR A 623 1.94 -29.72 10.60
N PHE A 624 2.28 -30.93 10.11
CA PHE A 624 3.15 -31.15 8.96
C PHE A 624 2.37 -31.98 7.93
N ILE A 625 2.11 -31.39 6.76
CA ILE A 625 1.22 -31.96 5.75
C ILE A 625 1.87 -31.90 4.37
N ASN A 626 1.86 -33.03 3.67
CA ASN A 626 2.11 -33.03 2.23
C ASN A 626 0.84 -32.58 1.51
N SER A 627 0.71 -31.27 1.28
CA SER A 627 -0.48 -30.62 0.72
C SER A 627 -0.87 -31.17 -0.65
N SER A 628 0.10 -31.67 -1.44
CA SER A 628 -0.11 -32.30 -2.74
C SER A 628 1.11 -33.13 -3.19
N SER A 629 1.14 -33.54 -4.47
CA SER A 629 2.25 -34.32 -5.07
C SER A 629 3.64 -33.66 -4.98
N TRP A 630 3.72 -32.34 -4.93
CA TRP A 630 4.98 -31.56 -4.82
C TRP A 630 4.85 -30.37 -3.88
N GLY A 631 3.77 -30.35 -3.11
CA GLY A 631 3.47 -29.32 -2.14
C GLY A 631 3.72 -29.77 -0.72
N VAL A 632 4.18 -28.84 0.13
CA VAL A 632 4.38 -29.04 1.56
C VAL A 632 3.86 -27.87 2.37
N PHE A 633 3.22 -28.21 3.48
CA PHE A 633 2.75 -27.32 4.52
C PHE A 633 3.40 -27.73 5.83
N THR A 634 3.98 -26.77 6.52
CA THR A 634 4.49 -26.94 7.88
C THR A 634 4.15 -25.74 8.71
N ASP A 635 3.61 -26.04 9.87
CA ASP A 635 3.42 -25.14 10.98
C ASP A 635 4.17 -25.76 12.17
N TYR A 636 5.10 -25.00 12.72
CA TYR A 636 5.91 -25.42 13.85
C TYR A 636 5.31 -24.92 15.18
N ASP A 637 5.07 -25.86 16.10
CA ASP A 637 4.67 -25.61 17.50
C ASP A 637 5.84 -25.04 18.35
N TYR A 638 6.38 -23.90 17.94
CA TYR A 638 7.30 -23.12 18.76
C TYR A 638 6.54 -21.96 19.36
N THR A 639 6.18 -22.08 20.64
CA THR A 639 5.67 -20.92 21.38
C THR A 639 6.68 -19.79 21.31
N ASP A 640 6.30 -18.67 20.72
CA ASP A 640 7.03 -17.43 20.90
C ASP A 640 7.21 -17.17 22.39
N LEU A 641 8.47 -17.07 22.83
CA LEU A 641 8.74 -16.33 24.04
C LEU A 641 8.16 -14.94 23.79
N PRO A 642 7.43 -14.33 24.73
CA PRO A 642 6.74 -13.08 24.49
C PRO A 642 7.76 -11.94 24.25
N GLU A 643 8.24 -11.84 23.02
CA GLU A 643 8.79 -10.66 22.39
C GLU A 643 7.74 -10.04 21.45
N GLN A 644 6.47 -10.25 21.77
CA GLN A 644 5.44 -9.35 21.31
C GLN A 644 5.00 -8.46 22.46
N VAL A 645 5.46 -7.21 22.34
CA VAL A 645 4.62 -6.09 22.69
C VAL A 645 3.44 -6.12 21.71
N SER A 646 2.43 -6.96 22.01
CA SER A 646 1.08 -6.72 21.53
C SER A 646 0.78 -5.23 21.72
N GLY A 647 -0.05 -4.63 20.85
CA GLY A 647 -0.57 -3.27 21.04
C GLY A 647 -1.13 -2.99 22.45
N ASP A 648 -1.23 -4.00 23.32
CA ASP A 648 -1.39 -3.93 24.76
C ASP A 648 -0.32 -3.13 25.56
N ASN A 649 0.97 -3.01 25.17
CA ASN A 649 1.90 -2.21 26.03
C ASN A 649 1.77 -0.70 25.87
N PHE A 650 0.95 -0.22 24.93
CA PHE A 650 0.48 1.16 24.96
C PHE A 650 -0.96 1.28 25.48
N LYS A 651 -1.65 0.16 25.76
CA LYS A 651 -2.98 0.22 26.37
C LYS A 651 -2.85 0.62 27.83
N VAL A 652 -3.40 1.79 28.14
CA VAL A 652 -3.51 2.28 29.51
C VAL A 652 -4.42 1.31 30.27
N GLN A 653 -3.83 0.57 31.21
CA GLN A 653 -4.57 -0.35 32.06
C GLN A 653 -5.64 0.39 32.87
N LEU A 654 -6.75 -0.29 33.19
CA LEU A 654 -7.78 0.26 34.08
C LEU A 654 -7.15 0.57 35.44
N ASP A 655 -7.39 1.77 35.98
CA ASP A 655 -6.81 2.20 37.26
C ASP A 655 -7.47 1.44 38.42
N THR A 656 -6.93 0.26 38.71
CA THR A 656 -7.35 -0.59 39.83
C THR A 656 -6.88 -0.05 41.18
N ASN A 657 -6.08 1.02 41.26
CA ASN A 657 -5.70 1.61 42.54
C ASN A 657 -6.82 2.45 43.18
N LYS A 658 -7.93 2.71 42.47
CA LYS A 658 -9.18 3.25 43.03
C LYS A 658 -10.02 2.21 43.80
N ILE A 659 -9.50 1.01 44.05
CA ILE A 659 -10.14 0.03 44.95
C ILE A 659 -10.27 0.66 46.34
N THR A 660 -11.49 1.05 46.69
CA THR A 660 -11.85 1.21 48.10
C THR A 660 -12.00 -0.20 48.65
N GLU A 661 -11.31 -0.52 49.75
CA GLU A 661 -11.37 -1.82 50.45
C GLU A 661 -12.75 -2.13 51.07
N THR A 662 -13.84 -1.54 50.56
CA THR A 662 -15.19 -1.66 51.10
C THR A 662 -16.17 -2.20 50.07
N SER A 663 -15.87 -3.35 49.47
CA SER A 663 -16.93 -4.25 48.99
C SER A 663 -16.46 -5.69 49.01
N GLY A 664 -16.81 -6.41 50.09
CA GLY A 664 -16.53 -7.82 50.29
C GLY A 664 -17.32 -8.74 49.39
N THR A 665 -17.03 -8.77 48.08
CA THR A 665 -17.47 -9.84 47.18
C THR A 665 -16.33 -10.27 46.28
N LYS A 666 -15.67 -11.39 46.64
CA LYS A 666 -14.83 -12.14 45.72
C LYS A 666 -15.65 -12.54 44.50
N GLY A 667 -15.26 -12.08 43.31
CA GLY A 667 -15.83 -12.48 42.02
C GLY A 667 -16.72 -11.46 41.30
N ARG A 668 -16.67 -10.17 41.64
CA ARG A 668 -17.32 -9.10 40.85
C ARG A 668 -16.35 -7.97 40.56
N ASP A 669 -16.59 -7.33 39.43
CA ASP A 669 -15.90 -6.16 38.90
C ASP A 669 -15.38 -5.20 40.00
N PRO A 670 -14.06 -4.99 40.10
CA PRO A 670 -13.43 -4.22 41.17
C PRO A 670 -13.66 -2.70 41.07
N LEU A 671 -14.20 -2.19 39.96
CA LEU A 671 -14.47 -0.77 39.71
C LEU A 671 -15.98 -0.48 39.62
N LEU A 672 -16.82 -1.42 40.05
CA LEU A 672 -18.27 -1.30 40.04
C LEU A 672 -18.73 -0.13 40.92
N GLY A 673 -19.40 0.87 40.32
CA GLY A 673 -19.91 2.04 41.01
C GLY A 673 -18.88 3.14 41.27
N SER A 674 -17.65 2.99 40.77
CA SER A 674 -16.58 3.98 40.93
C SER A 674 -16.69 5.19 39.98
N TYR A 675 -17.52 5.09 38.95
CA TYR A 675 -17.72 6.13 37.94
C TYR A 675 -19.21 6.35 37.69
N SER A 676 -19.56 7.58 37.36
CA SER A 676 -20.90 7.98 36.93
C SER A 676 -21.22 7.52 35.50
N THR A 677 -22.50 7.51 35.13
CA THR A 677 -22.94 7.23 33.75
C THR A 677 -22.28 8.16 32.73
N GLU A 678 -22.03 9.42 33.09
CA GLU A 678 -21.34 10.38 32.22
C GLU A 678 -19.87 10.02 32.01
N GLU A 679 -19.18 9.57 33.06
CA GLU A 679 -17.78 9.12 32.96
C GLU A 679 -17.65 7.83 32.15
N TYR A 680 -18.54 6.85 32.35
CA TYR A 680 -18.58 5.66 31.49
C TYR A 680 -18.88 6.01 30.02
N PHE A 681 -19.72 7.01 29.77
CA PHE A 681 -20.00 7.50 28.43
C PHE A 681 -18.80 8.20 27.79
N MET A 682 -18.03 8.98 28.56
CA MET A 682 -16.77 9.55 28.07
C MET A 682 -15.77 8.46 27.71
N MET A 683 -15.66 7.41 28.52
CA MET A 683 -14.80 6.26 28.23
C MET A 683 -15.21 5.59 26.92
N ALA A 684 -16.49 5.22 26.74
CA ALA A 684 -17.01 4.58 25.53
C ALA A 684 -16.80 5.40 24.25
N LYS A 685 -16.71 6.72 24.38
CA LYS A 685 -16.47 7.67 23.28
C LYS A 685 -15.00 7.82 22.86
N THR A 686 -14.07 7.23 23.60
CA THR A 686 -12.63 7.38 23.35
C THR A 686 -12.21 6.75 22.02
N ILE A 687 -11.45 7.46 21.19
CA ILE A 687 -10.99 6.99 19.86
C ILE A 687 -9.50 6.65 19.87
N GLU A 688 -8.76 7.18 20.85
CA GLU A 688 -7.33 6.94 21.04
C GLU A 688 -7.08 5.44 21.31
N PRO A 689 -6.36 4.72 20.41
CA PRO A 689 -6.15 3.27 20.50
C PRO A 689 -5.58 2.79 21.84
N ARG A 690 -4.75 3.63 22.48
CA ARG A 690 -4.15 3.40 23.80
C ARG A 690 -5.17 3.31 24.94
N PHE A 691 -6.40 3.81 24.78
CA PHE A 691 -7.44 3.71 25.81
C PHE A 691 -8.54 2.71 25.46
N SER A 692 -8.31 1.82 24.49
CA SER A 692 -9.27 0.79 24.07
C SER A 692 -9.83 -0.05 25.23
N LEU A 693 -9.02 -0.39 26.25
CA LEU A 693 -9.50 -1.09 27.47
C LEU A 693 -10.51 -0.26 28.26
N TRP A 694 -10.29 1.05 28.38
CA TRP A 694 -11.23 1.97 29.04
C TRP A 694 -12.50 2.12 28.22
N GLN A 695 -12.37 2.20 26.89
CA GLN A 695 -13.49 2.29 25.98
C GLN A 695 -14.42 1.08 26.08
N GLU A 696 -13.86 -0.13 26.03
CA GLU A 696 -14.61 -1.38 26.16
C GLU A 696 -15.28 -1.48 27.53
N TYR A 697 -14.56 -1.13 28.60
CA TYR A 697 -15.09 -1.09 29.96
C TYR A 697 -16.28 -0.12 30.09
N GLY A 698 -16.17 1.07 29.52
CA GLY A 698 -17.25 2.06 29.46
C GLY A 698 -18.50 1.51 28.75
N PHE A 699 -18.33 0.88 27.59
CA PHE A 699 -19.45 0.22 26.88
C PHE A 699 -20.10 -0.87 27.72
N GLN A 700 -19.31 -1.75 28.34
CA GLN A 700 -19.82 -2.84 29.17
C GLN A 700 -20.69 -2.31 30.32
N LYS A 701 -20.23 -1.27 31.03
CA LYS A 701 -20.95 -0.70 32.18
C LYS A 701 -22.24 0.00 31.79
N LEU A 702 -22.23 0.73 30.67
CA LEU A 702 -23.44 1.34 30.14
C LEU A 702 -24.49 0.31 29.71
N ILE A 703 -24.06 -0.86 29.22
CA ILE A 703 -24.96 -1.97 28.87
C ILE A 703 -25.54 -2.62 30.13
N GLU A 704 -24.73 -2.86 31.16
CA GLU A 704 -25.18 -3.42 32.44
C GLU A 704 -26.28 -2.56 33.09
N ASP A 705 -26.16 -1.23 33.04
CA ASP A 705 -27.19 -0.27 33.49
C ASP A 705 -28.00 0.30 32.33
N SER A 706 -28.59 -0.59 31.54
CA SER A 706 -29.35 -0.24 30.32
C SER A 706 -30.46 0.79 30.53
N THR A 707 -31.09 0.86 31.72
CA THR A 707 -32.21 1.78 31.99
C THR A 707 -31.73 3.20 32.21
N ASN A 708 -30.68 3.41 33.02
CA ASN A 708 -30.12 4.75 33.21
C ASN A 708 -29.40 5.22 31.94
N THR A 709 -28.68 4.33 31.25
CA THR A 709 -28.05 4.62 29.96
C THR A 709 -29.06 5.08 28.92
N ALA A 710 -30.22 4.43 28.81
CA ALA A 710 -31.27 4.86 27.89
C ALA A 710 -31.75 6.30 28.15
N ASN A 711 -31.99 6.65 29.41
CA ASN A 711 -32.37 8.01 29.81
C ASN A 711 -31.25 9.01 29.56
N TYR A 712 -30.00 8.61 29.79
CA TYR A 712 -28.82 9.44 29.57
C TYR A 712 -28.61 9.75 28.07
N ILE A 713 -28.74 8.75 27.19
CA ILE A 713 -28.69 8.96 25.72
C ILE A 713 -29.71 10.01 25.28
N VAL A 714 -30.94 9.90 25.76
CA VAL A 714 -32.01 10.85 25.42
C VAL A 714 -31.72 12.25 25.93
N SER A 715 -31.06 12.38 27.10
CA SER A 715 -30.64 13.69 27.63
C SER A 715 -29.56 14.39 26.80
N LYS A 716 -28.86 13.66 25.92
CA LYS A 716 -27.80 14.16 25.03
C LYS A 716 -28.26 14.32 23.58
N PHE A 717 -29.56 14.17 23.31
CA PHE A 717 -30.10 14.53 21.99
C PHE A 717 -29.88 16.02 21.72
N GLY A 718 -29.40 16.35 20.52
CA GLY A 718 -28.96 17.72 20.18
C GLY A 718 -27.47 17.99 20.39
N THR A 719 -26.67 16.97 20.77
CA THR A 719 -25.20 17.06 20.75
C THR A 719 -24.66 17.42 19.36
N THR A 720 -23.63 18.28 19.34
CA THR A 720 -22.85 18.61 18.14
C THR A 720 -21.64 17.71 17.94
N ASP A 721 -21.33 16.84 18.92
CA ASP A 721 -20.20 15.93 18.84
C ASP A 721 -20.60 14.66 18.08
N HIS A 722 -20.03 14.47 16.90
CA HIS A 722 -20.34 13.33 16.03
C HIS A 722 -20.04 11.97 16.69
N ARG A 723 -19.14 11.94 17.69
CA ARG A 723 -18.75 10.71 18.40
C ARG A 723 -19.85 10.21 19.32
N ASP A 724 -20.63 11.12 19.90
CA ASP A 724 -21.79 10.76 20.73
C ASP A 724 -22.78 9.92 19.93
N VAL A 725 -23.03 10.30 18.67
CA VAL A 725 -23.97 9.61 17.76
C VAL A 725 -23.51 8.19 17.46
N GLN A 726 -22.19 7.97 17.31
CA GLN A 726 -21.64 6.63 17.11
C GLN A 726 -21.84 5.74 18.36
N VAL A 727 -21.60 6.29 19.55
CA VAL A 727 -21.86 5.59 20.82
C VAL A 727 -23.35 5.28 20.98
N PHE A 728 -24.24 6.22 20.66
CA PHE A 728 -25.69 6.00 20.70
C PHE A 728 -26.12 4.85 19.78
N ARG A 729 -25.58 4.81 18.55
CA ARG A 729 -25.88 3.76 17.59
C ARG A 729 -25.50 2.38 18.14
N VAL A 730 -24.26 2.23 18.62
CA VAL A 730 -23.77 0.96 19.19
C VAL A 730 -24.60 0.55 20.42
N LEU A 731 -24.82 1.46 21.36
CA LEU A 731 -25.60 1.17 22.57
C LEU A 731 -27.05 0.84 22.23
N SER A 732 -27.70 1.56 21.32
CA SER A 732 -29.09 1.31 20.95
C SER A 732 -29.34 -0.10 20.42
N GLN A 733 -28.34 -0.70 19.76
CA GLN A 733 -28.38 -2.08 19.30
C GLN A 733 -28.11 -3.10 20.42
N LYS A 734 -27.48 -2.70 21.53
CA LYS A 734 -27.15 -3.58 22.67
C LYS A 734 -28.18 -3.50 23.81
N ILE A 735 -28.77 -2.32 24.05
CA ILE A 735 -29.79 -2.06 25.08
C ILE A 735 -31.20 -1.87 24.50
N GLN A 736 -31.48 -2.52 23.36
CA GLN A 736 -32.65 -2.35 22.49
C GLN A 736 -33.97 -2.10 23.23
N TRP A 737 -34.33 -2.97 24.17
CA TRP A 737 -35.59 -2.88 24.88
C TRP A 737 -35.69 -1.62 25.77
N SER A 738 -34.65 -1.32 26.54
CA SER A 738 -34.64 -0.19 27.48
C SER A 738 -34.73 1.16 26.75
N ILE A 739 -33.94 1.34 25.67
CA ILE A 739 -34.00 2.57 24.87
C ILE A 739 -35.31 2.69 24.10
N ALA A 740 -35.87 1.59 23.59
CA ALA A 740 -37.15 1.59 22.90
C ALA A 740 -38.29 2.05 23.83
N GLN A 741 -38.35 1.57 25.09
CA GLN A 741 -39.37 2.01 26.05
C GLN A 741 -39.27 3.51 26.35
N VAL A 742 -38.08 4.03 26.61
CA VAL A 742 -37.89 5.47 26.86
C VAL A 742 -38.31 6.30 25.65
N LEU A 743 -37.93 5.88 24.44
CA LEU A 743 -38.30 6.58 23.21
C LEU A 743 -39.81 6.52 22.92
N LEU A 744 -40.48 5.40 23.21
CA LEU A 744 -41.94 5.27 23.07
C LEU A 744 -42.68 6.25 23.99
N ASP A 745 -42.22 6.42 25.23
CA ASP A 745 -42.81 7.41 26.13
C ASP A 745 -42.61 8.84 25.63
N LYS A 746 -41.46 9.15 25.00
CA LYS A 746 -41.23 10.45 24.35
C LYS A 746 -42.12 10.64 23.12
N PHE A 747 -42.29 9.62 22.27
CA PHE A 747 -43.22 9.68 21.13
C PHE A 747 -44.69 9.87 21.58
N ARG A 748 -45.10 9.27 22.70
CA ARG A 748 -46.43 9.52 23.33
C ARG A 748 -46.58 10.96 23.81
N LEU A 749 -45.56 11.52 24.46
CA LEU A 749 -45.59 12.92 24.89
C LEU A 749 -45.66 13.89 23.71
N TYR A 750 -44.96 13.57 22.61
CA TYR A 750 -45.04 14.35 21.38
C TYR A 750 -46.45 14.31 20.77
N THR A 751 -47.03 13.12 20.61
CA THR A 751 -48.35 12.95 19.98
C THR A 751 -49.52 13.48 20.81
N THR A 752 -49.39 13.52 22.13
CA THR A 752 -50.39 14.13 23.03
C THR A 752 -50.22 15.65 23.20
N GLY A 753 -49.18 16.24 22.58
CA GLY A 753 -48.85 17.67 22.71
C GLY A 753 -48.31 18.07 24.09
N ALA A 754 -47.98 17.09 24.93
CA ALA A 754 -47.48 17.31 26.30
C ALA A 754 -45.95 17.48 26.38
N GLY A 755 -45.21 17.18 25.31
CA GLY A 755 -43.75 17.34 25.23
C GLY A 755 -43.32 18.45 24.26
N VAL A 756 -42.25 19.18 24.61
CA VAL A 756 -41.58 20.14 23.73
C VAL A 756 -40.27 19.52 23.24
N PHE A 757 -40.15 19.28 21.94
CA PHE A 757 -38.97 18.70 21.30
C PHE A 757 -38.54 19.55 20.12
N THR A 758 -37.24 19.74 19.94
CA THR A 758 -36.65 20.33 18.74
C THR A 758 -36.69 19.35 17.57
N GLN A 759 -36.59 19.88 16.35
CA GLN A 759 -36.55 19.04 15.13
C GLN A 759 -35.34 18.09 15.13
N ALA A 760 -34.19 18.53 15.65
CA ALA A 760 -32.98 17.71 15.74
C ALA A 760 -33.17 16.54 16.72
N GLU A 761 -33.82 16.77 17.87
CA GLU A 761 -34.14 15.73 18.83
C GLU A 761 -35.12 14.70 18.25
N LEU A 762 -36.17 15.15 17.56
CA LEU A 762 -37.13 14.25 16.90
C LEU A 762 -36.48 13.42 15.78
N SER A 763 -35.60 14.02 14.97
CA SER A 763 -34.82 13.29 13.96
C SER A 763 -33.89 12.24 14.59
N MET A 764 -33.22 12.60 15.69
CA MET A 764 -32.35 11.67 16.42
C MET A 764 -33.14 10.54 17.07
N MET A 765 -34.32 10.83 17.63
CA MET A 765 -35.26 9.83 18.14
C MET A 765 -35.62 8.80 17.06
N CYS A 766 -36.02 9.25 15.87
CA CYS A 766 -36.32 8.37 14.74
C CYS A 766 -35.11 7.51 14.36
N TYR A 767 -33.93 8.15 14.23
CA TYR A 767 -32.70 7.46 13.85
C TYR A 767 -32.34 6.34 14.85
N ILE A 768 -32.25 6.66 16.13
CA ILE A 768 -31.91 5.71 17.19
C ILE A 768 -32.97 4.61 17.31
N PHE A 769 -34.26 4.95 17.20
CA PHE A 769 -35.31 3.95 17.23
C PHE A 769 -35.19 2.96 16.06
N GLY A 770 -34.90 3.45 14.85
CA GLY A 770 -34.67 2.58 13.69
C GLY A 770 -33.51 1.59 13.88
N GLU A 771 -32.45 1.97 14.60
CA GLU A 771 -31.32 1.09 14.91
C GLU A 771 -31.69 -0.04 15.90
N THR A 772 -32.72 0.14 16.73
CA THR A 772 -33.25 -0.94 17.60
C THR A 772 -33.95 -2.06 16.82
N LYS A 773 -34.44 -1.73 15.61
CA LYS A 773 -35.28 -2.60 14.76
C LYS A 773 -36.59 -3.06 15.40
N ASP A 774 -37.01 -2.46 16.51
CA ASP A 774 -38.24 -2.78 17.22
C ASP A 774 -39.48 -2.25 16.48
N PRO A 775 -40.56 -3.04 16.28
CA PRO A 775 -41.78 -2.56 15.62
C PRO A 775 -42.70 -1.69 16.48
N LEU A 776 -42.46 -1.54 17.79
CA LEU A 776 -43.43 -0.93 18.71
C LEU A 776 -43.76 0.54 18.40
N ALA A 777 -42.87 1.28 17.72
CA ALA A 777 -43.15 2.67 17.31
C ALA A 777 -43.66 2.81 15.87
N LYS A 778 -44.03 1.73 15.19
CA LYS A 778 -44.38 1.73 13.76
C LYS A 778 -45.43 2.78 13.39
N ASP A 779 -46.45 2.98 14.22
CA ASP A 779 -47.52 3.96 13.97
C ASP A 779 -47.05 5.40 14.17
N TYR A 780 -46.19 5.65 15.16
CA TYR A 780 -45.60 6.97 15.41
C TYR A 780 -44.63 7.37 14.28
N LEU A 781 -43.81 6.43 13.81
CA LEU A 781 -42.90 6.65 12.70
C LEU A 781 -43.68 6.93 11.41
N LEU A 782 -44.75 6.18 11.15
CA LEU A 782 -45.66 6.44 10.02
C LEU A 782 -46.27 7.84 10.10
N GLN A 783 -46.77 8.25 11.28
CA GLN A 783 -47.32 9.59 11.49
C GLN A 783 -46.28 10.69 11.19
N LEU A 784 -45.02 10.51 11.59
CA LEU A 784 -43.95 11.49 11.36
C LEU A 784 -43.55 11.62 9.88
N THR A 785 -43.93 10.68 9.01
CA THR A 785 -43.75 10.85 7.55
C THR A 785 -44.65 11.92 6.94
N TYR A 786 -45.63 12.44 7.68
CA TYR A 786 -46.51 13.53 7.26
C TYR A 786 -46.01 14.92 7.69
N ASP A 787 -44.88 15.00 8.40
CA ASP A 787 -44.34 16.27 8.89
C ASP A 787 -43.88 17.19 7.75
N GLU A 788 -44.07 18.51 7.87
CA GLU A 788 -43.64 19.50 6.87
C GLU A 788 -42.11 19.57 6.76
N ASN A 789 -41.37 19.24 7.83
CA ASN A 789 -39.92 19.23 7.82
C ASN A 789 -39.35 18.01 7.11
N TYR A 790 -38.67 18.25 5.99
CA TYR A 790 -38.09 17.18 5.17
C TYR A 790 -37.05 16.31 5.90
N ARG A 791 -36.27 16.86 6.85
CA ARG A 791 -35.23 16.10 7.57
C ARG A 791 -35.86 15.12 8.55
N LEU A 792 -36.84 15.58 9.33
CA LEU A 792 -37.60 14.73 10.22
C LEU A 792 -38.34 13.64 9.45
N ARG A 793 -38.96 14.01 8.33
CA ARG A 793 -39.60 13.09 7.40
C ARG A 793 -38.64 12.02 6.88
N SER A 794 -37.44 12.40 6.43
CA SER A 794 -36.38 11.47 5.98
C SER A 794 -35.99 10.49 7.08
N SER A 795 -35.75 10.99 8.30
CA SER A 795 -35.38 10.16 9.45
C SER A 795 -36.48 9.14 9.80
N ALA A 796 -37.74 9.55 9.74
CA ALA A 796 -38.88 8.66 9.99
C ALA A 796 -39.01 7.56 8.90
N ILE A 797 -38.83 7.92 7.63
CA ILE A 797 -38.85 6.96 6.50
C ILE A 797 -37.70 5.95 6.63
N ASN A 798 -36.49 6.42 6.91
CA ASN A 798 -35.33 5.55 7.09
C ASN A 798 -35.54 4.58 8.27
N ALA A 799 -36.11 5.06 9.38
CA ALA A 799 -36.43 4.24 10.53
C ALA A 799 -37.51 3.19 10.21
N LEU A 800 -38.59 3.56 9.50
CA LEU A 800 -39.62 2.63 9.03
C LEU A 800 -39.04 1.52 8.15
N GLY A 801 -38.05 1.85 7.31
CA GLY A 801 -37.37 0.85 6.48
C GLY A 801 -36.54 -0.16 7.29
N LYS A 802 -36.16 0.15 8.54
CA LYS A 802 -35.28 -0.70 9.37
C LYS A 802 -36.03 -1.58 10.38
N ILE A 803 -37.25 -1.21 10.78
CA ILE A 803 -38.01 -1.95 11.79
C ILE A 803 -38.42 -3.34 11.30
N LYS A 804 -38.46 -4.31 12.21
CA LYS A 804 -38.97 -5.66 11.95
C LYS A 804 -40.46 -5.71 12.27
N TYR A 805 -41.30 -5.48 11.27
CA TYR A 805 -42.77 -5.49 11.41
C TYR A 805 -43.36 -6.89 11.15
N ASP A 806 -44.59 -7.10 11.63
CA ASP A 806 -45.36 -8.31 11.35
C ASP A 806 -45.85 -8.29 9.90
N THR A 807 -45.36 -9.21 9.07
CA THR A 807 -45.70 -9.29 7.66
C THR A 807 -47.14 -9.73 7.40
N THR A 808 -47.87 -10.17 8.43
CA THR A 808 -49.30 -10.49 8.36
C THR A 808 -50.20 -9.29 8.61
N ASP A 809 -49.65 -8.15 9.06
CA ASP A 809 -50.38 -6.89 9.25
C ASP A 809 -50.55 -6.14 7.91
N VAL A 810 -51.43 -6.69 7.07
CA VAL A 810 -51.74 -6.17 5.73
C VAL A 810 -52.25 -4.73 5.78
N GLU A 811 -52.95 -4.34 6.85
CA GLU A 811 -53.46 -2.98 7.00
C GLU A 811 -52.31 -1.97 7.18
N PHE A 812 -51.36 -2.28 8.07
CA PHE A 812 -50.20 -1.42 8.28
C PHE A 812 -49.31 -1.34 7.03
N ILE A 813 -49.02 -2.48 6.40
CA ILE A 813 -48.21 -2.54 5.17
C ILE A 813 -48.84 -1.67 4.07
N ASN A 814 -50.15 -1.78 3.86
CA ASN A 814 -50.85 -0.98 2.86
C ASN A 814 -50.76 0.53 3.16
N LYS A 815 -50.90 0.94 4.42
CA LYS A 815 -50.76 2.35 4.82
C LYS A 815 -49.34 2.88 4.53
N VAL A 816 -48.31 2.12 4.91
CA VAL A 816 -46.90 2.49 4.68
C VAL A 816 -46.58 2.55 3.19
N THR A 817 -46.91 1.50 2.42
CA THR A 817 -46.63 1.44 0.97
C THR A 817 -47.35 2.53 0.20
N THR A 818 -48.61 2.83 0.54
CA THR A 818 -49.35 3.95 -0.05
C THR A 818 -48.62 5.26 0.22
N ARG A 819 -48.26 5.52 1.49
CA ARG A 819 -47.58 6.76 1.87
C ARG A 819 -46.21 6.91 1.21
N LEU A 820 -45.39 5.86 1.17
CA LEU A 820 -44.08 5.91 0.52
C LEU A 820 -44.19 6.12 -1.00
N SER A 821 -45.25 5.60 -1.63
CA SER A 821 -45.54 5.79 -3.05
C SER A 821 -45.99 7.22 -3.37
N GLU A 822 -46.80 7.84 -2.52
CA GLU A 822 -47.15 9.28 -2.60
C GLU A 822 -45.87 10.14 -2.56
N LEU A 823 -45.01 9.88 -1.58
CA LEU A 823 -43.75 10.62 -1.40
C LEU A 823 -42.77 10.42 -2.56
N ALA A 824 -42.74 9.23 -3.18
CA ALA A 824 -41.94 8.97 -4.36
C ALA A 824 -42.45 9.76 -5.58
N ALA A 825 -43.77 9.93 -5.71
CA ALA A 825 -44.40 10.67 -6.80
C ALA A 825 -44.26 12.20 -6.67
N GLU A 826 -44.03 12.72 -5.47
CA GLU A 826 -43.77 14.15 -5.22
C GLU A 826 -42.45 14.66 -5.88
N HIS A 827 -41.55 13.76 -6.29
CA HIS A 827 -40.27 14.06 -6.97
C HIS A 827 -39.43 15.16 -6.28
N SER A 828 -38.75 14.81 -5.18
CA SER A 828 -37.83 15.69 -4.48
C SER A 828 -36.49 15.85 -5.23
N ASP A 829 -35.94 17.06 -5.23
CA ASP A 829 -34.57 17.36 -5.71
C ASP A 829 -33.47 16.84 -4.76
N LYS A 830 -33.86 16.38 -3.56
CA LYS A 830 -32.93 15.92 -2.52
C LYS A 830 -32.64 14.42 -2.64
N LYS A 831 -31.47 14.10 -3.20
CA LYS A 831 -31.01 12.72 -3.49
C LYS A 831 -31.05 11.77 -2.28
N LEU A 832 -30.68 12.23 -1.08
CA LEU A 832 -30.68 11.40 0.14
C LEU A 832 -32.10 11.03 0.59
N TYR A 833 -33.04 11.96 0.45
CA TYR A 833 -34.45 11.75 0.79
C TYR A 833 -35.09 10.72 -0.16
N ASN A 834 -34.80 10.80 -1.47
CA ASN A 834 -35.24 9.78 -2.43
C ASN A 834 -34.62 8.40 -2.17
N LYS A 835 -33.36 8.36 -1.71
CA LYS A 835 -32.70 7.11 -1.30
C LYS A 835 -33.41 6.47 -0.11
N ASP A 836 -33.75 7.25 0.92
CA ASP A 836 -34.48 6.74 2.10
C ASP A 836 -35.86 6.18 1.72
N ILE A 837 -36.58 6.87 0.83
CA ILE A 837 -37.87 6.38 0.30
C ILE A 837 -37.70 5.05 -0.43
N ALA A 838 -36.74 4.96 -1.36
CA ALA A 838 -36.50 3.74 -2.12
C ALA A 838 -36.09 2.57 -1.21
N PHE A 839 -35.21 2.83 -0.23
CA PHE A 839 -34.80 1.84 0.76
C PHE A 839 -35.99 1.32 1.58
N ALA A 840 -36.81 2.22 2.12
CA ALA A 840 -37.98 1.82 2.88
C ALA A 840 -38.97 1.05 1.98
N LEU A 841 -39.28 1.55 0.79
CA LEU A 841 -40.23 0.95 -0.15
C LEU A 841 -39.81 -0.48 -0.54
N GLY A 842 -38.52 -0.72 -0.77
CA GLY A 842 -37.97 -2.04 -1.06
C GLY A 842 -38.19 -3.07 0.06
N ASN A 843 -38.36 -2.62 1.31
CA ASN A 843 -38.61 -3.50 2.45
C ASN A 843 -40.10 -3.74 2.73
N TYR A 844 -41.02 -3.01 2.08
CA TYR A 844 -42.49 -3.20 2.21
C TYR A 844 -43.15 -3.76 0.95
N ILE A 845 -42.46 -3.77 -0.19
CA ILE A 845 -42.90 -4.43 -1.42
C ILE A 845 -42.20 -5.79 -1.49
N THR A 846 -42.92 -6.87 -1.16
CA THR A 846 -42.45 -8.23 -1.50
C THR A 846 -42.30 -8.36 -3.02
N PRO A 847 -41.23 -9.00 -3.53
CA PRO A 847 -41.17 -9.36 -4.95
C PRO A 847 -42.36 -10.29 -5.23
N SER A 848 -43.25 -9.85 -6.11
CA SER A 848 -44.37 -10.64 -6.62
C SER A 848 -43.90 -11.85 -7.41
#